data_AF-A0AAX3I3E5-F1
#
_entry.id   AF-A0AAX3I3E5-F1
#
_cell.length_a   1.000
_cell.length_b   1.000
_cell.length_c   1.000
_cell.angle_alpha   90.00
_cell.angle_beta   90.00
_cell.angle_gamma   90.00
#
_symmetry.space_group_name_H-M   'P 1'
#
loop_
_entity.id
_entity.type
_entity.pdbx_description
1 polymer ?
#
loop_
_entity_poly.entity_id
_entity_poly.type
_entity_poly.pdbx_seq_one_letter_code
_entity_poly.pdbx_strand_id
1 'polypeptide(L)'
;METSNRSLLARLVERPAPPGVGKVDFTSAMNQLGFTSVFDIVELPKAEFIRQLARYNDDDGAHAYENALSYATQLQWLYDQQPVNAPPASTRSKRDLGSNVPSLLNEDWGNVCHPDAIAAIDSPVAYLRTLFLFATQLENNGTGTQHKILLSQRRPDLKNLLIDHDTTFAQRPLLTLIDDLLRNQIKHHHPQEELHLLLSKQHYPLTLPYHHHHLQCRLGLSGTQHALGELNYRLSKRLPFDDAGNALYGTVKKRNGDAQCLLSELNPQQQKLLTQPPVTESTLFETYFGRSRAPENLDDFLRCTALDSTQLQALLAQNSFAPHASRSAPKQTLLIYGARYVNGTDRLPKLEVGHADGGKIATLLNTSPDRFDRLHRMIRLQKWVDLPFAELDTLIVSAMVLEGTANAALQISHTTLRALGVYRYLRGRYRLKPLEFAAWLDRLPVQASANEQPLFDQVFNRTLLSGRPLALDDQVFDSHTRQQLCAALALSDTPDSLQLLTDVLPTPVLRNLVTYSRIYRLARIAQVFGLSVLHCKQLADVLGPSTWSKLATPTLSTEMDFLDVLMQLDWAVTWLRNSNTSVTQLRQRLLLEPATDNPALKRWVDLLPKGLEACIQQFLEKPAPALYSNELKLYYNLHFKKTQTEPNHLILLAPDITTLLPLPVNSASLRQLLINPHWLDSKKSPTELVELNLGTLYLLQRFRDCCDTYGLAQDSLLAYFQSANSNGPQPLDTRLSQWLGWDEKELRVLTETLPTGAVKSMDQLDWIMRCRQACTITRLSSQTLLNTSELDNASDFNQWKLVGEAIIAAHQ
;
A
#
# COMPACT_ATOMS: atom_id res chain seq x y z
N MET A 1 -24.85 82.37 27.18
CA MET A 1 -23.68 81.96 26.36
C MET A 1 -24.21 81.09 25.23
N GLU A 2 -25.12 81.54 24.36
CA GLU A 2 -24.96 82.59 23.32
C GLU A 2 -23.79 82.33 22.36
N THR A 3 -24.17 81.87 21.16
CA THR A 3 -23.48 82.07 19.86
C THR A 3 -22.06 81.54 19.68
N SER A 4 -21.81 80.22 19.83
CA SER A 4 -20.55 79.60 19.34
C SER A 4 -20.59 78.07 19.15
N ASN A 5 -21.62 77.49 18.52
CA ASN A 5 -21.51 76.13 17.96
C ASN A 5 -21.86 76.17 16.47
N ARG A 6 -20.97 76.75 15.66
CA ARG A 6 -20.95 76.46 14.22
C ARG A 6 -20.57 74.99 14.08
N SER A 7 -21.32 74.20 13.31
CA SER A 7 -20.89 72.83 12.99
C SER A 7 -19.45 72.90 12.46
N LEU A 8 -18.57 72.01 12.91
CA LEU A 8 -17.18 71.97 12.44
C LEU A 8 -17.12 71.83 10.91
N LEU A 9 -18.13 71.18 10.33
CA LEU A 9 -18.37 71.10 8.89
C LEU A 9 -18.49 72.48 8.22
N ALA A 10 -19.20 73.43 8.81
CA ALA A 10 -19.34 74.79 8.26
C ALA A 10 -18.03 75.62 8.35
N ARG A 11 -16.99 75.11 9.02
CA ARG A 11 -15.67 75.75 9.16
C ARG A 11 -14.57 75.07 8.35
N LEU A 12 -14.93 74.11 7.49
CA LEU A 12 -13.96 73.41 6.63
C LEU A 12 -13.47 74.28 5.47
N VAL A 13 -14.25 75.28 5.07
CA VAL A 13 -13.90 76.22 4.00
C VAL A 13 -13.95 77.64 4.59
N GLU A 14 -12.81 78.32 4.66
CA GLU A 14 -12.71 79.67 5.25
C GLU A 14 -13.37 80.74 4.37
N ARG A 15 -13.45 80.51 3.06
CA ARG A 15 -14.06 81.42 2.07
C ARG A 15 -14.84 80.62 1.04
N PRO A 16 -16.12 80.32 1.28
CA PRO A 16 -16.94 79.59 0.32
C PRO A 16 -17.12 80.41 -0.97
N ALA A 17 -16.90 79.78 -2.11
CA ALA A 17 -17.18 80.32 -3.42
C ALA A 17 -18.70 80.49 -3.62
N PRO A 18 -19.16 81.55 -4.31
CA PRO A 18 -20.56 81.64 -4.68
C PRO A 18 -20.91 80.45 -5.61
N PRO A 19 -22.00 79.72 -5.36
CA PRO A 19 -22.31 78.51 -6.12
C PRO A 19 -22.53 78.83 -7.60
N GLY A 20 -21.86 78.08 -8.49
CA GLY A 20 -22.11 78.14 -9.92
C GLY A 20 -23.54 77.71 -10.28
N VAL A 21 -23.97 78.00 -11.52
CA VAL A 21 -25.34 77.69 -11.99
C VAL A 21 -25.61 76.18 -11.89
N GLY A 22 -26.52 75.78 -10.98
CA GLY A 22 -26.90 74.39 -10.73
C GLY A 22 -26.17 73.70 -9.56
N LYS A 23 -25.25 74.39 -8.88
CA LYS A 23 -24.54 73.92 -7.69
C LYS A 23 -25.10 74.54 -6.41
N VAL A 24 -24.83 73.92 -5.26
CA VAL A 24 -25.33 74.36 -3.95
C VAL A 24 -24.17 74.83 -3.07
N ASP A 25 -24.49 75.57 -2.01
CA ASP A 25 -23.52 76.01 -1.00
C ASP A 25 -22.92 74.80 -0.25
N PHE A 26 -21.72 74.98 0.32
CA PHE A 26 -20.98 73.90 0.99
C PHE A 26 -21.79 73.17 2.05
N THR A 27 -22.55 73.90 2.87
CA THR A 27 -23.35 73.30 3.96
C THR A 27 -24.47 72.42 3.40
N SER A 28 -25.15 72.87 2.34
CA SER A 28 -26.16 72.06 1.66
C SER A 28 -25.55 70.90 0.89
N ALA A 29 -24.36 71.06 0.30
CA ALA A 29 -23.63 69.98 -0.37
C ALA A 29 -23.26 68.86 0.61
N MET A 30 -22.76 69.19 1.81
CA MET A 30 -22.48 68.21 2.86
C MET A 30 -23.75 67.46 3.30
N ASN A 31 -24.87 68.16 3.47
CA ASN A 31 -26.17 67.54 3.80
C ASN A 31 -26.70 66.63 2.68
N GLN A 32 -26.54 67.02 1.41
CA GLN A 32 -26.96 66.20 0.25
C GLN A 32 -26.07 64.96 0.05
N LEU A 33 -24.79 65.05 0.41
CA LEU A 33 -23.86 63.92 0.44
C LEU A 33 -24.06 63.03 1.69
N GLY A 34 -24.86 63.48 2.66
CA GLY A 34 -25.13 62.75 3.89
C GLY A 34 -24.00 62.81 4.93
N PHE A 35 -23.04 63.73 4.78
CA PHE A 35 -21.96 63.91 5.75
C PHE A 35 -22.45 64.73 6.94
N THR A 36 -22.41 64.11 8.13
CA THR A 36 -22.88 64.68 9.39
C THR A 36 -21.74 65.08 10.32
N SER A 37 -20.56 64.51 10.10
CA SER A 37 -19.36 64.72 10.90
C SER A 37 -18.11 64.92 10.03
N VAL A 38 -17.09 65.52 10.62
CA VAL A 38 -15.77 65.65 10.01
C VAL A 38 -15.13 64.27 9.80
N PHE A 39 -15.46 63.29 10.64
CA PHE A 39 -14.99 61.91 10.52
C PHE A 39 -15.51 61.24 9.24
N ASP A 40 -16.77 61.49 8.85
CA ASP A 40 -17.36 60.96 7.61
C ASP A 40 -16.58 61.40 6.35
N ILE A 41 -15.94 62.57 6.41
CA ILE A 41 -15.08 63.09 5.34
C ILE A 41 -13.73 62.39 5.34
N VAL A 42 -13.11 62.21 6.52
CA VAL A 42 -11.77 61.63 6.68
C VAL A 42 -11.76 60.12 6.41
N GLU A 43 -12.88 59.43 6.61
CA GLU A 43 -13.05 58.01 6.26
C GLU A 43 -12.94 57.75 4.75
N LEU A 44 -13.18 58.76 3.91
CA LEU A 44 -13.02 58.66 2.46
C LEU A 44 -11.58 58.99 2.02
N PRO A 45 -11.07 58.35 0.95
CA PRO A 45 -9.83 58.80 0.32
C PRO A 45 -9.97 60.24 -0.19
N LYS A 46 -8.96 61.09 0.04
CA LYS A 46 -8.94 62.51 -0.39
C LYS A 46 -9.45 62.73 -1.81
N ALA A 47 -8.99 61.92 -2.77
CA ALA A 47 -9.38 62.02 -4.17
C ALA A 47 -10.86 61.70 -4.42
N GLU A 48 -11.45 60.78 -3.64
CA GLU A 48 -12.85 60.41 -3.75
C GLU A 48 -13.76 61.50 -3.17
N PHE A 49 -13.40 62.06 -2.01
CA PHE A 49 -14.12 63.19 -1.44
C PHE A 49 -14.13 64.39 -2.39
N ILE A 50 -12.97 64.76 -2.96
CA ILE A 50 -12.87 65.86 -3.93
C ILE A 50 -13.81 65.60 -5.13
N ARG A 51 -13.83 64.36 -5.63
CA ARG A 51 -14.68 63.97 -6.76
C ARG A 51 -16.16 64.05 -6.43
N GLN A 52 -16.57 63.60 -5.24
CA GLN A 52 -17.96 63.65 -4.78
C GLN A 52 -18.42 65.08 -4.53
N LEU A 53 -17.58 65.90 -3.88
CA LEU A 53 -17.87 67.31 -3.63
C LEU A 53 -17.99 68.12 -4.92
N ALA A 54 -17.11 67.88 -5.90
CA ALA A 54 -17.10 68.58 -7.17
C ALA A 54 -18.42 68.45 -7.98
N ARG A 55 -19.25 67.44 -7.68
CA ARG A 55 -20.58 67.26 -8.28
C ARG A 55 -21.60 68.28 -7.78
N TYR A 56 -21.47 68.73 -6.54
CA TYR A 56 -22.47 69.56 -5.85
C TYR A 56 -21.98 70.97 -5.55
N ASN A 57 -20.66 71.19 -5.44
CA ASN A 57 -20.04 72.47 -5.10
C ASN A 57 -18.77 72.72 -5.96
N ASP A 58 -18.35 73.98 -6.06
CA ASP A 58 -17.11 74.48 -6.69
C ASP A 58 -16.00 74.80 -5.69
N ASP A 59 -16.26 74.69 -4.38
CA ASP A 59 -15.26 74.90 -3.33
C ASP A 59 -14.07 73.95 -3.43
N ASP A 60 -12.92 74.40 -2.92
CA ASP A 60 -11.68 73.61 -2.90
C ASP A 60 -11.82 72.41 -1.94
N GLY A 61 -12.22 71.28 -2.53
CA GLY A 61 -12.36 70.02 -1.82
C GLY A 61 -11.05 69.49 -1.23
N ALA A 62 -9.89 69.87 -1.78
CA ALA A 62 -8.60 69.44 -1.22
C ALA A 62 -8.33 70.16 0.10
N HIS A 63 -8.58 71.47 0.13
CA HIS A 63 -8.45 72.28 1.34
C HIS A 63 -9.49 71.90 2.40
N ALA A 64 -10.75 71.66 1.99
CA ALA A 64 -11.79 71.20 2.90
C ALA A 64 -11.44 69.85 3.56
N TYR A 65 -10.85 68.92 2.80
CA TYR A 65 -10.38 67.64 3.33
C TYR A 65 -9.22 67.79 4.32
N GLU A 66 -8.25 68.67 4.03
CA GLU A 66 -7.11 68.94 4.93
C GLU A 66 -7.58 69.55 6.25
N ASN A 67 -8.51 70.50 6.21
CA ASN A 67 -9.11 71.07 7.41
C ASN A 67 -9.92 70.02 8.18
N ALA A 68 -10.62 69.12 7.48
CA ALA A 68 -11.34 68.02 8.09
C ALA A 68 -10.38 67.07 8.82
N LEU A 69 -9.29 66.68 8.17
CA LEU A 69 -8.25 65.86 8.77
C LEU A 69 -7.64 66.52 10.01
N SER A 70 -7.37 67.83 9.95
CA SER A 70 -6.84 68.59 11.08
C SER A 70 -7.80 68.60 12.26
N TYR A 71 -9.09 68.91 12.03
CA TYR A 71 -10.10 68.89 13.09
C TYR A 71 -10.35 67.50 13.66
N ALA A 72 -10.39 66.46 12.82
CA ALA A 72 -10.53 65.07 13.28
C ALA A 72 -9.34 64.67 14.17
N THR A 73 -8.11 65.03 13.77
CA THR A 73 -6.90 64.77 14.57
C THR A 73 -6.93 65.51 15.91
N GLN A 74 -7.37 66.77 15.92
CA GLN A 74 -7.51 67.56 17.14
C GLN A 74 -8.59 66.98 18.07
N LEU A 75 -9.73 66.57 17.52
CA LEU A 75 -10.79 65.92 18.29
C LEU A 75 -10.33 64.59 18.88
N GLN A 76 -9.58 63.79 18.11
CA GLN A 76 -9.03 62.53 18.58
C GLN A 76 -7.97 62.75 19.67
N TRP A 77 -7.09 63.73 19.50
CA TRP A 77 -6.14 64.12 20.54
C TRP A 77 -6.85 64.60 21.81
N LEU A 78 -7.90 65.42 21.69
CA LEU A 78 -8.69 65.87 22.85
C LEU A 78 -9.38 64.71 23.56
N TYR A 79 -9.84 63.71 22.81
CA TYR A 79 -10.38 62.47 23.35
C TYR A 79 -9.30 61.67 24.10
N ASP A 80 -8.14 61.45 23.46
CA ASP A 80 -7.00 60.73 24.05
C ASP A 80 -6.43 61.44 25.31
N GLN A 81 -6.60 62.76 25.40
CA GLN A 81 -6.21 63.57 26.56
C GLN A 81 -7.23 63.59 27.70
N GLN A 82 -8.45 63.06 27.53
CA GLN A 82 -9.37 62.91 28.66
C GLN A 82 -8.72 62.00 29.72
N PRO A 83 -8.62 62.43 30.99
CA PRO A 83 -7.83 61.72 31.99
C PRO A 83 -8.37 60.32 32.24
N VAL A 84 -7.55 59.32 31.90
CA VAL A 84 -7.68 57.87 32.15
C VAL A 84 -7.61 57.51 33.65
N ASN A 85 -7.67 58.49 34.55
CA ASN A 85 -7.52 58.28 35.99
C ASN A 85 -8.86 57.99 36.65
N ALA A 86 -9.23 56.71 36.76
CA ALA A 86 -9.97 56.26 37.93
C ALA A 86 -9.09 56.56 39.17
N PRO A 87 -9.52 57.38 40.15
CA PRO A 87 -8.70 57.65 41.30
C PRO A 87 -8.48 56.34 42.08
N PRO A 88 -7.23 55.91 42.33
CA PRO A 88 -6.99 54.84 43.29
C PRO A 88 -7.54 55.31 44.64
N ALA A 89 -8.21 54.41 45.34
CA ALA A 89 -8.71 54.69 46.68
C ALA A 89 -7.60 55.32 47.54
N SER A 90 -7.91 56.49 48.13
CA SER A 90 -7.12 57.26 49.10
C SER A 90 -6.01 58.19 48.55
N THR A 91 -6.31 59.49 48.45
CA THR A 91 -5.91 60.50 49.46
C THR A 91 -6.48 61.87 49.07
N ARG A 92 -6.96 62.60 50.08
CA ARG A 92 -7.70 63.87 49.96
C ARG A 92 -6.87 64.97 49.25
N SER A 93 -7.40 65.51 48.16
CA SER A 93 -7.11 66.88 47.73
C SER A 93 -8.42 67.66 47.63
N LYS A 94 -8.59 68.66 48.50
CA LYS A 94 -9.72 69.61 48.49
C LYS A 94 -9.41 70.72 47.49
N ARG A 95 -9.79 70.54 46.23
CA ARG A 95 -10.20 71.61 45.29
C ARG A 95 -10.53 70.97 43.93
N ASP A 96 -11.72 70.39 43.82
CA ASP A 96 -12.31 70.04 42.52
C ASP A 96 -13.52 70.94 42.27
N LEU A 97 -13.38 71.84 41.28
CA LEU A 97 -14.53 72.31 40.51
C LEU A 97 -14.73 71.27 39.40
N GLY A 98 -15.82 70.51 39.50
CA GLY A 98 -16.12 69.43 38.58
C GLY A 98 -16.44 69.88 37.16
N SER A 99 -15.99 69.10 36.18
CA SER A 99 -16.64 69.00 34.87
C SER A 99 -17.23 67.59 34.74
N ASN A 100 -18.48 67.43 35.17
CA ASN A 100 -19.29 66.27 34.79
C ASN A 100 -19.71 66.45 33.32
N VAL A 101 -18.91 65.93 32.39
CA VAL A 101 -19.40 65.62 31.04
C VAL A 101 -19.68 64.11 31.05
N PRO A 102 -20.95 63.66 30.93
CA PRO A 102 -21.24 62.24 30.79
C PRO A 102 -20.56 61.74 29.51
N SER A 103 -19.73 60.69 29.60
CA SER A 103 -19.19 60.04 28.41
C SER A 103 -20.35 59.61 27.51
N LEU A 104 -20.30 60.01 26.24
CA LEU A 104 -21.29 59.66 25.20
C LEU A 104 -21.24 58.16 24.85
N LEU A 105 -20.15 57.50 25.21
CA LEU A 105 -19.98 56.06 25.16
C LEU A 105 -20.22 55.59 26.60
N ASN A 106 -21.13 54.65 26.83
CA ASN A 106 -21.35 54.05 28.16
C ASN A 106 -20.12 53.20 28.56
N GLU A 107 -18.99 53.86 28.79
CA GLU A 107 -17.71 53.25 29.13
C GLU A 107 -17.73 52.93 30.62
N ASP A 108 -17.95 51.65 30.94
CA ASP A 108 -17.69 51.12 32.26
C ASP A 108 -16.17 51.07 32.48
N TRP A 109 -15.59 52.18 32.92
CA TRP A 109 -14.17 52.32 33.24
C TRP A 109 -13.70 51.41 34.40
N GLY A 110 -14.63 50.73 35.09
CA GLY A 110 -14.32 49.62 36.00
C GLY A 110 -13.98 48.30 35.30
N ASN A 111 -14.08 48.25 33.97
CA ASN A 111 -13.92 47.07 33.14
C ASN A 111 -12.62 47.10 32.32
N VAL A 112 -11.51 47.50 32.97
CA VAL A 112 -10.18 47.48 32.37
C VAL A 112 -9.76 46.01 32.19
N CYS A 113 -9.47 45.62 30.95
CA CYS A 113 -9.05 44.26 30.63
C CYS A 113 -7.56 44.04 30.93
N HIS A 114 -7.17 42.80 31.22
CA HIS A 114 -5.77 42.41 31.37
C HIS A 114 -5.01 42.62 30.04
N PRO A 115 -3.70 42.96 30.03
CA PRO A 115 -2.95 43.13 28.78
C PRO A 115 -3.02 41.94 27.83
N ASP A 116 -3.01 40.72 28.38
CA ASP A 116 -3.14 39.47 27.61
C ASP A 116 -4.60 39.12 27.23
N ALA A 117 -5.57 39.96 27.59
CA ALA A 117 -6.96 39.70 27.28
C ALA A 117 -7.25 39.93 25.79
N ILE A 118 -8.19 39.15 25.26
CA ILE A 118 -8.67 39.28 23.87
C ILE A 118 -9.24 40.68 23.60
N ALA A 119 -9.84 41.30 24.63
CA ALA A 119 -10.45 42.62 24.56
C ALA A 119 -9.41 43.77 24.58
N ALA A 120 -8.12 43.47 24.80
CA ALA A 120 -7.08 44.48 24.78
C ALA A 120 -6.95 45.07 23.37
N ILE A 121 -6.72 46.39 23.30
CA ILE A 121 -6.66 47.15 22.05
C ILE A 121 -5.42 46.80 21.20
N ASP A 122 -4.39 46.30 21.85
CA ASP A 122 -3.13 45.80 21.30
C ASP A 122 -3.10 44.27 21.14
N SER A 123 -4.23 43.60 21.36
CA SER A 123 -4.33 42.16 21.20
C SER A 123 -4.14 41.72 19.73
N PRO A 124 -3.70 40.48 19.47
CA PRO A 124 -3.67 39.91 18.13
C PRO A 124 -5.03 39.95 17.42
N VAL A 125 -6.13 39.94 18.19
CA VAL A 125 -7.50 40.03 17.69
C VAL A 125 -7.82 41.44 17.19
N ALA A 126 -7.42 42.47 17.92
CA ALA A 126 -7.58 43.85 17.47
C ALA A 126 -6.80 44.10 16.17
N TYR A 127 -5.60 43.51 16.07
CA TYR A 127 -4.81 43.52 14.83
C TYR A 127 -5.50 42.78 13.68
N LEU A 128 -6.00 41.55 13.91
CA LEU A 128 -6.72 40.77 12.91
C LEU A 128 -7.96 41.50 12.40
N ARG A 129 -8.74 42.12 13.29
CA ARG A 129 -9.93 42.92 12.93
C ARG A 129 -9.54 44.08 12.02
N THR A 130 -8.49 44.81 12.39
CA THR A 130 -7.99 45.94 11.60
C THR A 130 -7.56 45.48 10.20
N LEU A 131 -6.83 44.36 10.10
CA LEU A 131 -6.43 43.78 8.82
C LEU A 131 -7.64 43.36 7.96
N PHE A 132 -8.66 42.76 8.56
CA PHE A 132 -9.86 42.33 7.85
C PHE A 132 -10.64 43.53 7.27
N LEU A 133 -10.80 44.59 8.06
CA LEU A 133 -11.43 45.83 7.60
C LEU A 133 -10.61 46.48 6.49
N PHE A 134 -9.29 46.56 6.65
CA PHE A 134 -8.39 47.12 5.65
C PHE A 134 -8.44 46.32 4.33
N ALA A 135 -8.41 45.00 4.39
CA ALA A 135 -8.54 44.14 3.20
C ALA A 135 -9.88 44.36 2.49
N THR A 136 -10.97 44.52 3.25
CA THR A 136 -12.30 44.77 2.69
C THR A 136 -12.38 46.16 2.03
N GLN A 137 -11.77 47.18 2.63
CA GLN A 137 -11.66 48.51 2.04
C GLN A 137 -10.84 48.50 0.75
N LEU A 138 -9.73 47.76 0.70
CA LEU A 138 -8.92 47.58 -0.52
C LEU A 138 -9.72 46.94 -1.65
N GLU A 139 -10.54 45.93 -1.34
CA GLU A 139 -11.41 45.28 -2.34
C GLU A 139 -12.45 46.25 -2.92
N ASN A 140 -13.03 47.12 -2.09
CA ASN A 140 -13.98 48.15 -2.53
C ASN A 140 -13.29 49.25 -3.36
N ASN A 141 -12.12 49.71 -2.93
CA ASN A 141 -11.44 50.87 -3.53
C ASN A 141 -10.56 50.54 -4.76
N GLY A 142 -10.20 49.26 -4.96
CA GLY A 142 -9.32 48.87 -6.07
C GLY A 142 -9.94 49.13 -7.45
N THR A 143 -9.27 49.88 -8.32
CA THR A 143 -9.69 50.09 -9.71
C THR A 143 -8.96 49.12 -10.64
N GLY A 144 -9.69 48.14 -11.20
CA GLY A 144 -9.13 47.17 -12.15
C GLY A 144 -10.19 46.71 -13.16
N THR A 145 -9.75 46.32 -14.36
CA THR A 145 -10.61 45.85 -15.46
C THR A 145 -10.95 44.37 -15.39
N GLN A 146 -10.25 43.60 -14.56
CA GLN A 146 -10.49 42.17 -14.34
C GLN A 146 -11.49 41.92 -13.21
N HIS A 147 -12.19 40.80 -13.27
CA HIS A 147 -13.11 40.38 -12.20
C HIS A 147 -12.35 40.19 -10.88
N LYS A 148 -12.76 40.90 -9.83
CA LYS A 148 -12.14 40.81 -8.50
C LYS A 148 -12.51 39.48 -7.84
N ILE A 149 -11.52 38.74 -7.32
CA ILE A 149 -11.77 37.55 -6.49
C ILE A 149 -11.76 38.01 -5.02
N LEU A 150 -12.96 38.17 -4.44
CA LEU A 150 -13.13 38.74 -3.11
C LEU A 150 -12.61 37.81 -2.00
N LEU A 151 -12.21 38.37 -0.85
CA LEU A 151 -11.77 37.61 0.31
C LEU A 151 -12.88 36.68 0.79
N SER A 152 -14.12 37.14 0.76
CA SER A 152 -15.32 36.36 1.07
C SER A 152 -15.53 35.15 0.16
N GLN A 153 -15.07 35.22 -1.11
CA GLN A 153 -15.13 34.10 -2.06
C GLN A 153 -13.98 33.11 -1.83
N ARG A 154 -12.77 33.62 -1.55
CA ARG A 154 -11.57 32.78 -1.31
C ARG A 154 -11.64 32.04 0.03
N ARG A 155 -12.08 32.75 1.07
CA ARG A 155 -12.09 32.32 2.47
C ARG A 155 -13.41 32.72 3.13
N PRO A 156 -14.51 32.04 2.80
CA PRO A 156 -15.81 32.30 3.41
C PRO A 156 -15.83 32.03 4.93
N ASP A 157 -14.91 31.19 5.40
CA ASP A 157 -14.72 30.82 6.79
C ASP A 157 -14.28 32.00 7.68
N LEU A 158 -13.43 32.91 7.17
CA LEU A 158 -12.89 34.02 7.96
C LEU A 158 -13.97 34.98 8.47
N LYS A 159 -15.05 35.17 7.70
CA LYS A 159 -16.17 36.04 8.09
C LYS A 159 -16.94 35.49 9.30
N ASN A 160 -17.02 34.16 9.40
CA ASN A 160 -17.81 33.47 10.43
C ASN A 160 -16.93 32.92 11.56
N LEU A 161 -15.62 33.23 11.56
CA LEU A 161 -14.69 32.76 12.56
C LEU A 161 -15.05 33.35 13.93
N LEU A 162 -15.41 32.49 14.88
CA LEU A 162 -15.65 32.90 16.25
C LEU A 162 -14.31 33.28 16.90
N ILE A 163 -14.25 34.49 17.44
CA ILE A 163 -13.08 35.00 18.15
C ILE A 163 -13.27 34.72 19.63
N ASP A 164 -12.55 33.73 20.14
CA ASP A 164 -12.51 33.36 21.55
C ASP A 164 -11.06 33.08 21.98
N HIS A 165 -10.87 32.72 23.25
CA HIS A 165 -9.52 32.49 23.79
C HIS A 165 -8.85 31.30 23.11
N ASP A 166 -9.61 30.26 22.79
CA ASP A 166 -9.09 29.03 22.21
C ASP A 166 -8.73 29.23 20.74
N THR A 167 -9.53 29.95 19.95
CA THR A 167 -9.22 30.26 18.55
C THR A 167 -8.06 31.24 18.39
N THR A 168 -7.82 32.09 19.39
CA THR A 168 -6.74 33.08 19.38
C THR A 168 -5.40 32.49 19.83
N PHE A 169 -5.39 31.70 20.91
CA PHE A 169 -4.15 31.30 21.58
C PHE A 169 -3.85 29.80 21.53
N ALA A 170 -4.82 28.93 21.21
CA ALA A 170 -4.54 27.50 21.15
C ALA A 170 -3.63 27.16 19.97
N GLN A 171 -2.53 26.47 20.24
CA GLN A 171 -1.61 26.01 19.21
C GLN A 171 -2.25 24.86 18.42
N ARG A 172 -2.27 24.97 17.09
CA ARG A 172 -2.77 23.93 16.18
C ARG A 172 -1.79 23.68 15.04
N PRO A 173 -1.67 22.43 14.56
CA PRO A 173 -0.87 22.14 13.36
C PRO A 173 -1.43 22.86 12.14
N LEU A 174 -0.57 23.56 11.39
CA LEU A 174 -0.97 24.28 10.17
C LEU A 174 -1.64 23.36 9.14
N LEU A 175 -1.18 22.11 9.03
CA LEU A 175 -1.73 21.14 8.09
C LEU A 175 -3.20 20.83 8.36
N THR A 176 -3.62 20.78 9.63
CA THR A 176 -5.02 20.55 10.00
C THR A 176 -5.89 21.70 9.52
N LEU A 177 -5.43 22.95 9.66
CA LEU A 177 -6.14 24.12 9.17
C LEU A 177 -6.28 24.11 7.65
N ILE A 178 -5.24 23.67 6.93
CA ILE A 178 -5.27 23.53 5.47
C ILE A 178 -6.26 22.43 5.06
N ASP A 179 -6.23 21.28 5.72
CA ASP A 179 -7.14 20.16 5.43
C ASP A 179 -8.60 20.56 5.69
N ASP A 180 -8.90 21.18 6.83
CA ASP A 180 -10.25 21.67 7.16
C ASP A 180 -10.75 22.68 6.13
N LEU A 181 -9.89 23.61 5.69
CA LEU A 181 -10.21 24.58 4.65
C LEU A 181 -10.55 23.89 3.33
N LEU A 182 -9.69 22.98 2.85
CA LEU A 182 -9.91 22.26 1.59
C LEU A 182 -11.19 21.41 1.65
N ARG A 183 -11.43 20.72 2.77
CA ARG A 183 -12.65 19.94 2.99
C ARG A 183 -13.91 20.79 2.92
N ASN A 184 -13.90 21.96 3.56
CA ASN A 184 -15.04 22.87 3.56
C ASN A 184 -15.31 23.43 2.16
N GLN A 185 -14.26 23.76 1.39
CA GLN A 185 -14.42 24.19 0.00
C GLN A 185 -15.00 23.08 -0.89
N ILE A 186 -14.51 21.84 -0.76
CA ILE A 186 -15.06 20.71 -1.54
C ILE A 186 -16.53 20.47 -1.17
N LYS A 187 -16.89 20.50 0.12
CA LYS A 187 -18.28 20.35 0.57
C LYS A 187 -19.19 21.47 0.07
N HIS A 188 -18.67 22.70 -0.04
CA HIS A 188 -19.43 23.83 -0.57
C HIS A 188 -19.82 23.63 -2.04
N HIS A 189 -18.90 23.10 -2.85
CA HIS A 189 -19.15 22.80 -4.26
C HIS A 189 -19.91 21.48 -4.50
N HIS A 190 -19.78 20.51 -3.59
CA HIS A 190 -20.40 19.18 -3.68
C HIS A 190 -21.15 18.81 -2.38
N PRO A 191 -22.28 19.48 -2.06
CA PRO A 191 -22.94 19.33 -0.76
C PRO A 191 -23.63 17.98 -0.56
N GLN A 192 -23.97 17.26 -1.63
CA GLN A 192 -24.72 16.00 -1.58
C GLN A 192 -23.83 14.74 -1.60
N GLU A 193 -22.52 14.88 -1.81
CA GLU A 193 -21.61 13.74 -1.94
C GLU A 193 -20.71 13.58 -0.72
N GLU A 194 -20.51 12.34 -0.28
CA GLU A 194 -19.53 12.04 0.77
C GLU A 194 -18.12 12.26 0.22
N LEU A 195 -17.34 13.13 0.89
CA LEU A 195 -16.01 13.57 0.46
C LEU A 195 -15.09 12.40 0.07
N HIS A 196 -14.97 11.38 0.92
CA HIS A 196 -14.04 10.27 0.68
C HIS A 196 -14.49 9.38 -0.48
N LEU A 197 -15.81 9.24 -0.67
CA LEU A 197 -16.37 8.54 -1.83
C LEU A 197 -16.12 9.32 -3.12
N LEU A 198 -16.30 10.64 -3.11
CA LEU A 198 -15.99 11.53 -4.24
C LEU A 198 -14.52 11.39 -4.65
N LEU A 199 -13.59 11.54 -3.71
CA LEU A 199 -12.14 11.42 -3.96
C LEU A 199 -11.72 10.04 -4.48
N SER A 200 -12.47 8.99 -4.15
CA SER A 200 -12.22 7.64 -4.67
C SER A 200 -12.67 7.45 -6.12
N LYS A 201 -13.61 8.27 -6.61
CA LYS A 201 -14.16 8.19 -7.98
C LYS A 201 -13.49 9.13 -8.96
N GLN A 202 -12.87 10.20 -8.46
CA GLN A 202 -12.21 11.19 -9.29
C GLN A 202 -10.92 10.64 -9.91
N HIS A 203 -10.66 11.05 -11.16
CA HIS A 203 -9.51 10.60 -11.94
C HIS A 203 -8.47 11.70 -12.16
N TYR A 204 -8.84 12.97 -12.13
CA TYR A 204 -7.91 14.10 -12.25
C TYR A 204 -7.92 14.93 -10.95
N PRO A 205 -6.75 15.38 -10.44
CA PRO A 205 -5.38 15.22 -10.97
C PRO A 205 -4.86 13.77 -10.93
N LEU A 206 -3.73 13.49 -11.62
CA LEU A 206 -3.16 12.14 -11.74
C LEU A 206 -2.78 11.46 -10.40
N THR A 207 -2.78 12.20 -9.28
CA THR A 207 -2.59 11.64 -7.94
C THR A 207 -3.81 10.86 -7.42
N LEU A 208 -5.00 11.12 -7.96
CA LEU A 208 -6.23 10.38 -7.67
C LEU A 208 -6.28 9.06 -8.48
N PRO A 209 -7.16 8.08 -8.18
CA PRO A 209 -8.15 8.04 -7.11
C PRO A 209 -7.54 7.86 -5.72
N TYR A 210 -8.05 8.60 -4.75
CA TYR A 210 -7.68 8.49 -3.34
C TYR A 210 -8.74 7.70 -2.58
N HIS A 211 -8.35 6.53 -2.06
CA HIS A 211 -9.24 5.68 -1.29
C HIS A 211 -8.86 5.69 0.20
N HIS A 212 -9.61 6.46 0.99
CA HIS A 212 -9.31 6.73 2.39
C HIS A 212 -9.22 5.48 3.26
N HIS A 213 -10.21 4.59 3.18
CA HIS A 213 -10.30 3.44 4.11
C HIS A 213 -9.28 2.33 3.80
N HIS A 214 -9.00 2.06 2.52
CA HIS A 214 -7.82 1.29 2.11
C HIS A 214 -6.52 1.86 2.69
N LEU A 215 -6.33 3.19 2.65
CA LEU A 215 -5.15 3.81 3.26
C LEU A 215 -5.12 3.59 4.78
N GLN A 216 -6.26 3.68 5.46
CA GLN A 216 -6.37 3.33 6.89
C GLN A 216 -5.95 1.87 7.14
N CYS A 217 -6.44 0.91 6.36
CA CYS A 217 -6.00 -0.48 6.48
C CYS A 217 -4.48 -0.61 6.29
N ARG A 218 -3.93 0.03 5.26
CA ARG A 218 -2.49 -0.01 4.98
C ARG A 218 -1.68 0.61 6.12
N LEU A 219 -2.09 1.76 6.63
CA LEU A 219 -1.38 2.47 7.71
C LEU A 219 -1.51 1.74 9.05
N GLY A 220 -2.69 1.25 9.39
CA GLY A 220 -2.89 0.48 10.63
C GLY A 220 -2.15 -0.86 10.62
N LEU A 221 -1.95 -1.47 9.45
CA LEU A 221 -1.07 -2.64 9.32
C LEU A 221 0.41 -2.26 9.15
N SER A 222 0.75 -1.01 8.79
CA SER A 222 2.14 -0.56 8.61
C SER A 222 2.86 -0.48 9.96
N GLY A 223 3.59 -1.54 10.29
CA GLY A 223 4.22 -1.74 11.59
C GLY A 223 3.96 -3.14 12.14
N THR A 224 2.85 -3.75 11.73
CA THR A 224 2.64 -5.19 11.82
C THR A 224 3.45 -5.84 10.69
N GLN A 225 4.05 -7.01 10.92
CA GLN A 225 4.86 -7.70 9.88
C GLN A 225 4.04 -8.22 8.68
N HIS A 226 2.76 -7.83 8.59
CA HIS A 226 1.79 -8.38 7.65
C HIS A 226 1.15 -7.26 6.82
N ALA A 227 1.15 -7.44 5.50
CA ALA A 227 0.33 -6.63 4.58
C ALA A 227 -1.08 -7.22 4.42
N LEU A 228 -2.00 -6.44 3.86
CA LEU A 228 -3.41 -6.86 3.68
C LEU A 228 -3.54 -8.17 2.90
N GLY A 229 -2.91 -8.28 1.73
CA GLY A 229 -2.91 -9.53 0.94
C GLY A 229 -2.11 -10.68 1.57
N GLU A 230 -1.19 -10.38 2.50
CA GLU A 230 -0.41 -11.41 3.19
C GLU A 230 -1.27 -12.15 4.22
N LEU A 231 -2.26 -11.48 4.82
CA LEU A 231 -3.18 -12.10 5.78
C LEU A 231 -3.91 -13.30 5.15
N ASN A 232 -4.28 -13.24 3.88
CA ASN A 232 -4.90 -14.35 3.15
C ASN A 232 -4.04 -15.62 3.18
N TYR A 233 -2.71 -15.48 3.01
CA TYR A 233 -1.77 -16.59 3.06
C TYR A 233 -1.51 -17.07 4.48
N ARG A 234 -1.35 -16.14 5.43
CA ARG A 234 -1.12 -16.48 6.85
C ARG A 234 -2.31 -17.17 7.50
N LEU A 235 -3.52 -16.79 7.10
CA LEU A 235 -4.79 -17.31 7.62
C LEU A 235 -5.41 -18.38 6.72
N SER A 236 -4.64 -18.89 5.74
CA SER A 236 -5.16 -19.89 4.83
C SER A 236 -5.56 -21.16 5.60
N LYS A 237 -6.77 -21.66 5.35
CA LYS A 237 -7.28 -22.86 6.03
C LYS A 237 -6.54 -24.13 5.61
N ARG A 238 -6.07 -24.18 4.36
CA ARG A 238 -5.26 -25.28 3.83
C ARG A 238 -3.90 -24.76 3.38
N LEU A 239 -2.84 -25.35 3.92
CA LEU A 239 -1.46 -25.01 3.58
C LEU A 239 -0.97 -25.85 2.39
N PRO A 240 0.07 -25.40 1.67
CA PRO A 240 0.51 -26.04 0.43
C PRO A 240 1.51 -27.18 0.71
N PHE A 241 1.02 -28.23 1.39
CA PHE A 241 1.81 -29.44 1.65
C PHE A 241 1.33 -30.67 0.86
N ASP A 242 0.25 -30.51 0.09
CA ASP A 242 -0.35 -31.52 -0.79
C ASP A 242 -0.97 -30.83 -2.02
N ASP A 243 -1.24 -31.60 -3.08
CA ASP A 243 -1.79 -31.05 -4.34
C ASP A 243 -3.12 -30.31 -4.13
N ALA A 244 -3.98 -30.82 -3.23
CA ALA A 244 -5.23 -30.17 -2.87
C ALA A 244 -5.01 -28.84 -2.14
N GLY A 245 -4.02 -28.78 -1.25
CA GLY A 245 -3.64 -27.56 -0.55
C GLY A 245 -2.93 -26.54 -1.43
N ASN A 246 -2.19 -27.00 -2.43
CA ASN A 246 -1.55 -26.13 -3.40
C ASN A 246 -2.57 -25.26 -4.17
N ALA A 247 -3.73 -25.82 -4.53
CA ALA A 247 -4.80 -25.10 -5.22
C ALA A 247 -5.62 -24.15 -4.31
N LEU A 248 -5.65 -24.42 -3.00
CA LEU A 248 -6.45 -23.68 -2.01
C LEU A 248 -5.62 -22.68 -1.19
N TYR A 249 -4.30 -22.64 -1.37
CA TYR A 249 -3.43 -21.76 -0.61
C TYR A 249 -3.77 -20.28 -0.82
N GLY A 250 -3.92 -19.54 0.29
CA GLY A 250 -4.45 -18.17 0.29
C GLY A 250 -5.97 -18.06 0.47
N THR A 251 -6.69 -19.19 0.56
CA THR A 251 -8.13 -19.21 0.82
C THR A 251 -8.44 -19.28 2.31
N VAL A 252 -9.28 -18.37 2.80
CA VAL A 252 -9.73 -18.31 4.22
C VAL A 252 -11.19 -18.78 4.35
N LYS A 253 -12.17 -17.96 3.96
CA LYS A 253 -13.59 -18.38 3.86
C LYS A 253 -14.02 -18.63 2.42
N LYS A 254 -13.68 -17.71 1.53
CA LYS A 254 -13.95 -17.77 0.09
C LYS A 254 -12.63 -17.67 -0.67
N ARG A 255 -12.55 -18.31 -1.84
CA ARG A 255 -11.38 -18.21 -2.71
C ARG A 255 -11.29 -16.77 -3.22
N ASN A 256 -10.28 -16.04 -2.77
CA ASN A 256 -10.01 -14.68 -3.20
C ASN A 256 -8.95 -14.71 -4.31
N GLY A 257 -9.39 -14.53 -5.56
CA GLY A 257 -8.48 -14.45 -6.71
C GLY A 257 -7.58 -13.22 -6.70
N ASP A 258 -7.93 -12.20 -5.91
CA ASP A 258 -7.21 -10.92 -5.83
C ASP A 258 -6.16 -10.88 -4.72
N ALA A 259 -5.98 -11.95 -3.94
CA ALA A 259 -5.05 -11.96 -2.79
C ALA A 259 -3.64 -11.50 -3.17
N GLN A 260 -3.12 -11.97 -4.32
CA GLN A 260 -1.83 -11.53 -4.85
C GLN A 260 -1.87 -10.09 -5.37
N CYS A 261 -2.98 -9.63 -5.95
CA CYS A 261 -3.14 -8.24 -6.36
C CYS A 261 -3.14 -7.29 -5.14
N LEU A 262 -3.73 -7.71 -4.01
CA LEU A 262 -3.73 -6.94 -2.75
C LEU A 262 -2.33 -6.82 -2.12
N LEU A 263 -1.39 -7.71 -2.46
CA LEU A 263 0.03 -7.56 -2.10
C LEU A 263 0.69 -6.35 -2.80
N SER A 264 0.08 -5.83 -3.87
CA SER A 264 0.59 -4.65 -4.56
C SER A 264 0.38 -3.36 -3.78
N GLU A 265 -0.38 -3.39 -2.67
CA GLU A 265 -0.85 -2.22 -1.89
C GLU A 265 -1.53 -1.12 -2.71
N LEU A 266 -1.96 -1.42 -3.93
CA LEU A 266 -2.79 -0.54 -4.74
C LEU A 266 -4.24 -0.64 -4.26
N ASN A 267 -4.92 0.50 -4.16
CA ASN A 267 -6.31 0.51 -3.76
C ASN A 267 -7.22 -0.10 -4.85
N PRO A 268 -8.44 -0.56 -4.50
CA PRO A 268 -9.31 -1.24 -5.47
C PRO A 268 -9.64 -0.40 -6.71
N GLN A 269 -9.78 0.92 -6.55
CA GLN A 269 -10.09 1.87 -7.62
C GLN A 269 -8.88 2.09 -8.53
N GLN A 270 -7.66 2.09 -7.98
CA GLN A 270 -6.41 2.09 -8.75
C GLN A 270 -6.29 0.81 -9.55
N GLN A 271 -6.56 -0.35 -8.94
CA GLN A 271 -6.52 -1.64 -9.64
C GLN A 271 -7.55 -1.70 -10.77
N LYS A 272 -8.79 -1.24 -10.54
CA LYS A 272 -9.84 -1.11 -11.57
C LYS A 272 -9.44 -0.14 -12.68
N LEU A 273 -8.84 1.00 -12.33
CA LEU A 273 -8.35 1.98 -13.30
C LEU A 273 -7.28 1.39 -14.21
N LEU A 274 -6.41 0.53 -13.68
CA LEU A 274 -5.34 -0.09 -14.45
C LEU A 274 -5.84 -1.22 -15.37
N THR A 275 -6.89 -1.95 -14.98
CA THR A 275 -7.41 -3.10 -15.75
C THR A 275 -8.57 -2.78 -16.68
N GLN A 276 -9.22 -1.62 -16.54
CA GLN A 276 -10.32 -1.22 -17.43
C GLN A 276 -9.85 -1.08 -18.89
N PRO A 277 -10.72 -1.35 -19.88
CA PRO A 277 -10.40 -1.12 -21.29
C PRO A 277 -10.14 0.37 -21.58
N PRO A 278 -9.44 0.70 -22.69
CA PRO A 278 -9.19 2.09 -23.08
C PRO A 278 -10.51 2.86 -23.26
N VAL A 279 -10.53 4.10 -22.76
CA VAL A 279 -11.70 4.98 -22.84
C VAL A 279 -11.82 5.59 -24.23
N THR A 280 -13.04 5.90 -24.67
CA THR A 280 -13.30 6.63 -25.92
C THR A 280 -12.57 7.97 -25.95
N GLU A 281 -12.05 8.35 -27.13
CA GLU A 281 -11.25 9.57 -27.31
C GLU A 281 -11.97 10.84 -26.83
N SER A 282 -13.29 10.92 -27.01
CA SER A 282 -14.12 12.08 -26.63
C SER A 282 -14.09 12.40 -25.13
N THR A 283 -13.87 11.40 -24.27
CA THR A 283 -13.91 11.55 -22.81
C THR A 283 -12.54 11.32 -22.16
N LEU A 284 -11.57 10.76 -22.88
CA LEU A 284 -10.23 10.43 -22.39
C LEU A 284 -9.52 11.66 -21.81
N PHE A 285 -9.46 12.75 -22.57
CA PHE A 285 -8.73 13.95 -22.16
C PHE A 285 -9.42 14.68 -21.00
N GLU A 286 -10.74 14.70 -21.00
CA GLU A 286 -11.52 15.37 -19.94
C GLU A 286 -11.36 14.61 -18.62
N THR A 287 -11.47 13.28 -18.68
CA THR A 287 -11.42 12.41 -17.50
C THR A 287 -10.01 12.33 -16.89
N TYR A 288 -8.97 12.18 -17.72
CA TYR A 288 -7.62 11.87 -17.21
C TYR A 288 -6.66 13.06 -17.22
N PHE A 289 -6.88 14.07 -18.07
CA PHE A 289 -6.00 15.22 -18.21
C PHE A 289 -6.66 16.55 -17.83
N GLY A 290 -7.96 16.54 -17.49
CA GLY A 290 -8.71 17.74 -17.09
C GLY A 290 -8.93 18.72 -18.23
N ARG A 291 -8.92 18.26 -19.49
CA ARG A 291 -9.01 19.10 -20.69
C ARG A 291 -9.94 18.51 -21.75
N SER A 292 -10.60 19.35 -22.52
CA SER A 292 -11.48 18.89 -23.61
C SER A 292 -10.73 18.32 -24.83
N ARG A 293 -9.42 18.54 -24.96
CA ARG A 293 -8.60 18.12 -26.10
C ARG A 293 -7.20 17.67 -25.66
N ALA A 294 -6.51 16.97 -26.56
CA ALA A 294 -5.11 16.59 -26.39
C ALA A 294 -4.21 17.82 -26.10
N PRO A 295 -3.17 17.67 -25.29
CA PRO A 295 -2.23 18.75 -25.01
C PRO A 295 -1.43 19.11 -26.26
N GLU A 296 -1.56 20.36 -26.72
CA GLU A 296 -0.91 20.85 -27.94
C GLU A 296 0.59 21.13 -27.74
N ASN A 297 0.98 21.56 -26.53
CA ASN A 297 2.34 21.96 -26.18
C ASN A 297 2.95 21.07 -25.09
N LEU A 298 4.28 20.99 -25.05
CA LEU A 298 5.00 20.27 -24.00
C LEU A 298 4.73 20.85 -22.59
N ASP A 299 4.72 22.17 -22.45
CA ASP A 299 4.45 22.82 -21.15
C ASP A 299 3.04 22.54 -20.64
N ASP A 300 2.08 22.37 -21.56
CA ASP A 300 0.72 21.99 -21.22
C ASP A 300 0.67 20.53 -20.75
N PHE A 301 1.37 19.63 -21.44
CA PHE A 301 1.49 18.23 -21.04
C PHE A 301 2.14 18.09 -19.65
N LEU A 302 3.25 18.79 -19.40
CA LEU A 302 3.95 18.77 -18.11
C LEU A 302 3.06 19.32 -16.98
N ARG A 303 2.32 20.41 -17.22
CA ARG A 303 1.35 20.96 -16.26
C ARG A 303 0.21 20.00 -15.96
N CYS A 304 -0.35 19.33 -16.96
CA CYS A 304 -1.48 18.40 -16.76
C CYS A 304 -1.04 17.11 -16.05
N THR A 305 0.19 16.66 -16.26
CA THR A 305 0.70 15.39 -15.69
C THR A 305 1.45 15.57 -14.38
N ALA A 306 1.81 16.81 -14.03
CA ALA A 306 2.71 17.16 -12.94
C ALA A 306 3.99 16.30 -12.99
N LEU A 307 4.63 16.31 -14.16
CA LEU A 307 5.94 15.70 -14.41
C LEU A 307 6.99 16.78 -14.63
N ASP A 308 8.23 16.48 -14.26
CA ASP A 308 9.38 17.28 -14.62
C ASP A 308 9.95 16.88 -16.00
N SER A 309 10.75 17.75 -16.61
CA SER A 309 11.38 17.48 -17.92
C SER A 309 12.30 16.25 -17.88
N THR A 310 13.01 16.01 -16.78
CA THR A 310 13.86 14.83 -16.56
C THR A 310 13.03 13.55 -16.43
N GLN A 311 11.92 13.62 -15.69
CA GLN A 311 10.99 12.50 -15.54
C GLN A 311 10.32 12.15 -16.87
N LEU A 312 10.00 13.15 -17.70
CA LEU A 312 9.48 12.92 -19.05
C LEU A 312 10.51 12.22 -19.94
N GLN A 313 11.78 12.65 -19.91
CA GLN A 313 12.85 11.98 -20.65
C GLN A 313 13.03 10.52 -20.19
N ALA A 314 12.89 10.25 -18.89
CA ALA A 314 12.93 8.89 -18.35
C ALA A 314 11.73 8.05 -18.78
N LEU A 315 10.51 8.61 -18.76
CA LEU A 315 9.27 7.94 -19.21
C LEU A 315 9.32 7.54 -20.68
N LEU A 316 9.96 8.36 -21.52
CA LEU A 316 10.06 8.14 -22.97
C LEU A 316 11.36 7.43 -23.38
N ALA A 317 12.25 7.11 -22.42
CA ALA A 317 13.58 6.56 -22.64
C ALA A 317 14.40 7.37 -23.68
N GLN A 318 14.56 8.68 -23.44
CA GLN A 318 15.21 9.62 -24.36
C GLN A 318 16.42 10.33 -23.76
N ASN A 319 17.27 10.88 -24.63
CA ASN A 319 18.48 11.62 -24.25
C ASN A 319 19.34 10.83 -23.27
N SER A 320 19.52 11.35 -22.06
CA SER A 320 20.28 10.71 -20.97
C SER A 320 19.69 9.38 -20.51
N PHE A 321 18.48 9.01 -20.94
CA PHE A 321 17.83 7.72 -20.64
C PHE A 321 17.68 6.83 -21.88
N ALA A 322 18.33 7.17 -22.99
CA ALA A 322 18.29 6.37 -24.20
C ALA A 322 18.80 4.93 -23.94
N PRO A 323 18.17 3.91 -24.55
CA PRO A 323 18.56 2.54 -24.33
C PRO A 323 19.89 2.22 -25.01
N HIS A 324 20.72 1.44 -24.33
CA HIS A 324 21.96 0.90 -24.88
C HIS A 324 22.07 -0.60 -24.58
N ALA A 325 22.72 -1.33 -25.50
CA ALA A 325 22.84 -2.79 -25.42
C ALA A 325 24.10 -3.24 -24.68
N SER A 326 24.04 -4.49 -24.21
CA SER A 326 25.17 -5.23 -23.65
C SER A 326 26.28 -5.44 -24.68
N ARG A 327 27.52 -5.52 -24.19
CA ARG A 327 28.69 -5.87 -25.01
C ARG A 327 28.58 -7.25 -25.67
N SER A 328 27.79 -8.15 -25.08
CA SER A 328 27.52 -9.49 -25.61
C SER A 328 26.56 -9.50 -26.79
N ALA A 329 25.73 -8.47 -26.95
CA ALA A 329 24.73 -8.38 -28.02
C ALA A 329 24.55 -6.95 -28.56
N PRO A 330 25.59 -6.34 -29.16
CA PRO A 330 25.53 -4.95 -29.61
C PRO A 330 24.50 -4.70 -30.72
N LYS A 331 24.14 -5.75 -31.48
CA LYS A 331 23.17 -5.67 -32.60
C LYS A 331 21.71 -5.80 -32.15
N GLN A 332 21.44 -6.18 -30.89
CA GLN A 332 20.09 -6.44 -30.40
C GLN A 332 19.52 -5.23 -29.62
N THR A 333 19.76 -3.99 -30.05
CA THR A 333 19.23 -2.80 -29.34
C THR A 333 17.75 -2.60 -29.69
N LEU A 334 16.86 -2.69 -28.70
CA LEU A 334 15.45 -2.33 -28.84
C LEU A 334 15.33 -0.84 -28.54
N LEU A 335 14.99 -0.05 -29.56
CA LEU A 335 14.86 1.41 -29.45
C LEU A 335 13.76 1.87 -28.48
N ILE A 336 12.88 0.95 -28.07
CA ILE A 336 11.76 1.18 -27.16
C ILE A 336 12.03 0.69 -25.72
N TYR A 337 13.22 0.15 -25.42
CA TYR A 337 13.51 -0.32 -24.06
C TYR A 337 13.40 0.81 -23.04
N GLY A 338 12.71 0.52 -21.93
CA GLY A 338 12.35 1.47 -20.89
C GLY A 338 11.08 2.27 -21.14
N ALA A 339 10.48 2.16 -22.35
CA ALA A 339 9.21 2.76 -22.72
C ALA A 339 8.35 1.82 -23.60
N ARG A 340 8.50 0.50 -23.43
CA ARG A 340 7.83 -0.50 -24.27
C ARG A 340 6.32 -0.49 -24.07
N TYR A 341 5.87 -0.38 -22.83
CA TYR A 341 4.45 -0.33 -22.48
C TYR A 341 3.76 0.87 -23.10
N VAL A 342 4.39 2.05 -23.03
CA VAL A 342 3.83 3.32 -23.55
C VAL A 342 3.74 3.28 -25.07
N ASN A 343 4.75 2.71 -25.76
CA ASN A 343 4.75 2.61 -27.21
C ASN A 343 3.82 1.50 -27.74
N GLY A 344 3.42 0.55 -26.90
CA GLY A 344 2.50 -0.53 -27.23
C GLY A 344 3.05 -1.50 -28.29
N THR A 345 2.14 -2.19 -28.98
CA THR A 345 2.46 -3.05 -30.12
C THR A 345 2.33 -2.36 -31.47
N ASP A 346 2.01 -1.07 -31.46
CA ASP A 346 1.89 -0.25 -32.66
C ASP A 346 3.21 -0.18 -33.41
N ARG A 347 3.17 -0.44 -34.72
CA ARG A 347 4.32 -0.27 -35.63
C ARG A 347 4.66 1.20 -35.91
N LEU A 348 3.99 2.12 -35.22
CA LEU A 348 4.25 3.54 -35.31
C LEU A 348 5.65 3.86 -34.77
N PRO A 349 6.33 4.88 -35.31
CA PRO A 349 7.58 5.38 -34.73
C PRO A 349 7.41 5.68 -33.23
N LYS A 350 8.51 5.55 -32.47
CA LYS A 350 8.48 5.74 -31.02
C LYS A 350 7.95 7.13 -30.65
N LEU A 351 7.25 7.22 -29.53
CA LEU A 351 6.80 8.47 -28.95
C LEU A 351 8.03 9.32 -28.60
N GLU A 352 8.07 10.57 -29.06
CA GLU A 352 9.23 11.44 -28.83
C GLU A 352 8.92 12.90 -28.65
N VAL A 353 9.81 13.59 -27.91
CA VAL A 353 9.75 15.05 -27.80
C VAL A 353 10.45 15.64 -29.02
N GLY A 354 9.69 16.42 -29.79
CA GLY A 354 10.19 17.11 -30.98
C GLY A 354 9.63 18.53 -31.08
N HIS A 355 9.77 19.14 -32.25
CA HIS A 355 9.17 20.43 -32.54
C HIS A 355 8.16 20.28 -33.67
N ALA A 356 6.96 20.84 -33.51
CA ALA A 356 5.97 20.90 -34.59
C ALA A 356 6.41 21.88 -35.70
N ASP A 357 5.86 21.70 -36.91
CA ASP A 357 6.16 22.43 -38.16
C ASP A 357 6.60 23.89 -37.93
N GLY A 358 7.88 24.17 -38.23
CA GLY A 358 8.48 25.51 -38.12
C GLY A 358 9.41 25.73 -36.93
N GLY A 359 9.61 24.73 -36.05
CA GLY A 359 10.72 24.70 -35.08
C GLY A 359 10.57 25.57 -33.82
N LYS A 360 9.40 26.18 -33.60
CA LYS A 360 9.20 27.15 -32.49
C LYS A 360 8.55 26.57 -31.22
N ILE A 361 7.86 25.43 -31.33
CA ILE A 361 7.06 24.87 -30.23
C ILE A 361 7.43 23.40 -30.02
N ALA A 362 7.87 23.07 -28.80
CA ALA A 362 8.13 21.70 -28.40
C ALA A 362 6.82 20.93 -28.17
N THR A 363 6.66 19.78 -28.81
CA THR A 363 5.46 18.94 -28.77
C THR A 363 5.80 17.45 -28.70
N LEU A 364 4.83 16.61 -28.34
CA LEU A 364 4.96 15.16 -28.43
C LEU A 364 4.64 14.71 -29.86
N LEU A 365 5.58 14.03 -30.51
CA LEU A 365 5.44 13.45 -31.84
C LEU A 365 4.97 11.98 -31.74
N ASN A 366 4.28 11.51 -32.78
CA ASN A 366 3.80 10.12 -32.90
C ASN A 366 2.79 9.73 -31.79
N THR A 367 1.93 10.66 -31.39
CA THR A 367 0.89 10.44 -30.38
C THR A 367 -0.34 9.74 -30.97
N SER A 368 -0.95 8.86 -30.19
CA SER A 368 -2.28 8.27 -30.45
C SER A 368 -3.13 8.29 -29.18
N PRO A 369 -4.47 8.19 -29.25
CA PRO A 369 -5.31 8.10 -28.06
C PRO A 369 -4.93 6.92 -27.15
N ASP A 370 -4.57 5.77 -27.73
CA ASP A 370 -4.08 4.60 -26.98
C ASP A 370 -2.76 4.90 -26.23
N ARG A 371 -1.84 5.63 -26.86
CA ARG A 371 -0.59 6.07 -26.20
C ARG A 371 -0.86 7.04 -25.06
N PHE A 372 -1.84 7.95 -25.19
CA PHE A 372 -2.25 8.81 -24.08
C PHE A 372 -2.89 8.02 -22.93
N ASP A 373 -3.68 6.98 -23.24
CA ASP A 373 -4.22 6.07 -22.21
C ASP A 373 -3.09 5.34 -21.46
N ARG A 374 -2.11 4.80 -22.19
CA ARG A 374 -0.93 4.14 -21.60
C ARG A 374 -0.06 5.12 -20.79
N LEU A 375 0.11 6.35 -21.27
CA LEU A 375 0.90 7.37 -20.59
C LEU A 375 0.35 7.66 -19.20
N HIS A 376 -0.95 7.98 -19.07
CA HIS A 376 -1.49 8.31 -17.74
C HIS A 376 -1.42 7.11 -16.80
N ARG A 377 -1.66 5.88 -17.28
CA ARG A 377 -1.51 4.65 -16.47
C ARG A 377 -0.09 4.43 -16.00
N MET A 378 0.90 4.59 -16.88
CA MET A 378 2.32 4.45 -16.51
C MET A 378 2.75 5.53 -15.51
N ILE A 379 2.35 6.79 -15.72
CA ILE A 379 2.66 7.90 -14.82
C ILE A 379 2.07 7.66 -13.42
N ARG A 380 0.79 7.23 -13.37
CA ARG A 380 0.12 6.88 -12.11
C ARG A 380 0.81 5.70 -11.42
N LEU A 381 1.06 4.62 -12.15
CA LEU A 381 1.69 3.42 -11.61
C LEU A 381 3.08 3.72 -11.06
N GLN A 382 3.86 4.56 -11.75
CA GLN A 382 5.17 5.01 -11.28
C GLN A 382 5.06 5.76 -9.96
N LYS A 383 4.11 6.71 -9.84
CA LYS A 383 3.87 7.46 -8.60
C LYS A 383 3.38 6.58 -7.45
N TRP A 384 2.67 5.49 -7.73
CA TRP A 384 2.13 4.60 -6.69
C TRP A 384 3.13 3.53 -6.21
N VAL A 385 3.94 2.99 -7.11
CA VAL A 385 4.90 1.90 -6.80
C VAL A 385 6.29 2.44 -6.44
N ASP A 386 6.59 3.68 -6.87
CA ASP A 386 7.86 4.36 -6.63
C ASP A 386 9.07 3.56 -7.15
N LEU A 387 9.03 3.26 -8.46
CA LEU A 387 10.12 2.63 -9.21
C LEU A 387 10.56 3.51 -10.37
N PRO A 388 11.82 3.41 -10.84
CA PRO A 388 12.25 4.06 -12.07
C PRO A 388 11.42 3.58 -13.27
N PHE A 389 11.08 4.49 -14.19
CA PHE A 389 10.23 4.17 -15.35
C PHE A 389 10.74 2.96 -16.14
N ALA A 390 12.04 2.88 -16.43
CA ALA A 390 12.58 1.80 -17.23
C ALA A 390 12.50 0.42 -16.54
N GLU A 391 12.69 0.39 -15.22
CA GLU A 391 12.59 -0.85 -14.43
C GLU A 391 11.13 -1.29 -14.29
N LEU A 392 10.22 -0.34 -14.05
CA LEU A 392 8.79 -0.58 -13.98
C LEU A 392 8.24 -1.07 -15.34
N ASP A 393 8.62 -0.41 -16.44
CA ASP A 393 8.28 -0.81 -17.81
C ASP A 393 8.74 -2.23 -18.09
N THR A 394 9.99 -2.54 -17.78
CA THR A 394 10.54 -3.90 -17.96
C THR A 394 9.75 -4.92 -17.14
N LEU A 395 9.47 -4.62 -15.87
CA LEU A 395 8.73 -5.51 -14.97
C LEU A 395 7.31 -5.83 -15.47
N ILE A 396 6.51 -4.80 -15.78
CA ILE A 396 5.13 -5.00 -16.21
C ILE A 396 5.06 -5.65 -17.59
N VAL A 397 5.96 -5.30 -18.51
CA VAL A 397 5.98 -5.88 -19.85
C VAL A 397 6.45 -7.34 -19.79
N SER A 398 7.40 -7.69 -18.91
CA SER A 398 7.75 -9.09 -18.68
C SER A 398 6.58 -9.91 -18.15
N ALA A 399 5.74 -9.34 -17.28
CA ALA A 399 4.49 -9.98 -16.84
C ALA A 399 3.47 -10.13 -17.98
N MET A 400 3.31 -9.12 -18.83
CA MET A 400 2.41 -9.19 -20.00
C MET A 400 2.88 -10.20 -21.04
N VAL A 401 4.19 -10.29 -21.28
CA VAL A 401 4.77 -11.27 -22.23
C VAL A 401 4.55 -12.70 -21.73
N LEU A 402 4.57 -12.92 -20.42
CA LEU A 402 4.24 -14.22 -19.82
C LEU A 402 2.80 -14.67 -20.13
N GLU A 403 1.88 -13.74 -20.39
CA GLU A 403 0.51 -14.03 -20.81
C GLU A 403 0.40 -14.48 -22.28
N GLY A 404 1.47 -14.31 -23.07
CA GLY A 404 1.53 -14.79 -24.44
C GLY A 404 0.42 -14.22 -25.33
N THR A 405 -0.28 -15.10 -26.05
CA THR A 405 -1.34 -14.70 -26.99
C THR A 405 -2.57 -14.13 -26.31
N ALA A 406 -2.80 -14.41 -25.02
CA ALA A 406 -3.92 -13.86 -24.27
C ALA A 406 -3.83 -12.34 -24.10
N ASN A 407 -2.62 -11.77 -24.14
CA ASN A 407 -2.37 -10.35 -24.01
C ASN A 407 -1.42 -9.82 -25.10
N ALA A 408 -1.75 -10.14 -26.35
CA ALA A 408 -1.00 -9.66 -27.51
C ALA A 408 -0.97 -8.12 -27.62
N ALA A 409 -1.89 -7.41 -26.94
CA ALA A 409 -1.98 -5.96 -26.95
C ALA A 409 -1.12 -5.27 -25.86
N LEU A 410 -0.43 -6.01 -24.99
CA LEU A 410 0.35 -5.46 -23.87
C LEU A 410 -0.46 -4.50 -22.99
N GLN A 411 -1.66 -4.90 -22.58
CA GLN A 411 -2.51 -4.16 -21.65
C GLN A 411 -2.25 -4.62 -20.20
N ILE A 412 -2.45 -3.75 -19.22
CA ILE A 412 -2.31 -4.14 -17.81
C ILE A 412 -3.48 -5.05 -17.45
N SER A 413 -3.17 -6.31 -17.16
CA SER A 413 -4.16 -7.34 -16.83
C SER A 413 -4.17 -7.64 -15.33
N HIS A 414 -5.09 -8.51 -14.92
CA HIS A 414 -5.09 -9.09 -13.57
C HIS A 414 -3.76 -9.78 -13.24
N THR A 415 -3.19 -10.56 -14.17
CA THR A 415 -1.90 -11.23 -14.00
C THR A 415 -0.75 -10.24 -13.81
N THR A 416 -0.77 -9.12 -14.53
CA THR A 416 0.22 -8.05 -14.33
C THR A 416 0.18 -7.51 -12.90
N LEU A 417 -1.02 -7.32 -12.33
CA LEU A 417 -1.19 -6.88 -10.94
C LEU A 417 -0.78 -7.97 -9.93
N ARG A 418 -1.07 -9.25 -10.19
CA ARG A 418 -0.59 -10.38 -9.37
C ARG A 418 0.94 -10.41 -9.33
N ALA A 419 1.59 -10.30 -10.48
CA ALA A 419 3.05 -10.28 -10.59
C ALA A 419 3.66 -9.09 -9.82
N LEU A 420 3.07 -7.90 -9.96
CA LEU A 420 3.49 -6.71 -9.21
C LEU A 420 3.34 -6.89 -7.70
N GLY A 421 2.25 -7.52 -7.25
CA GLY A 421 2.02 -7.79 -5.83
C GLY A 421 2.98 -8.81 -5.25
N VAL A 422 3.22 -9.93 -5.94
CA VAL A 422 4.22 -10.93 -5.53
C VAL A 422 5.62 -10.32 -5.50
N TYR A 423 5.96 -9.48 -6.49
CA TYR A 423 7.22 -8.74 -6.48
C TYR A 423 7.35 -7.85 -5.24
N ARG A 424 6.33 -7.03 -4.92
CA ARG A 424 6.37 -6.15 -3.75
C ARG A 424 6.51 -6.93 -2.44
N TYR A 425 5.79 -8.04 -2.32
CA TYR A 425 5.89 -8.94 -1.19
C TYR A 425 7.30 -9.53 -1.02
N LEU A 426 7.88 -10.08 -2.09
CA LEU A 426 9.24 -10.64 -2.05
C LEU A 426 10.34 -9.57 -1.90
N ARG A 427 10.14 -8.37 -2.46
CA ARG A 427 11.04 -7.22 -2.28
C ARG A 427 11.18 -6.86 -0.80
N GLY A 428 10.06 -6.83 -0.06
CA GLY A 428 10.05 -6.54 1.38
C GLY A 428 10.83 -7.56 2.21
N ARG A 429 10.78 -8.85 1.83
CA ARG A 429 11.40 -9.94 2.59
C ARG A 429 12.85 -10.25 2.21
N TYR A 430 13.14 -10.24 0.92
CA TYR A 430 14.41 -10.74 0.38
C TYR A 430 15.24 -9.66 -0.34
N ARG A 431 14.80 -8.38 -0.31
CA ARG A 431 15.47 -7.24 -0.97
C ARG A 431 15.67 -7.45 -2.48
N LEU A 432 14.70 -8.10 -3.12
CA LEU A 432 14.71 -8.40 -4.54
C LEU A 432 14.62 -7.12 -5.39
N LYS A 433 15.47 -7.01 -6.42
CA LYS A 433 15.44 -5.90 -7.39
C LYS A 433 14.38 -6.13 -8.48
N PRO A 434 13.80 -5.06 -9.06
CA PRO A 434 12.72 -5.19 -10.05
C PRO A 434 13.16 -5.92 -11.32
N LEU A 435 14.36 -5.60 -11.84
CA LEU A 435 14.89 -6.27 -13.03
C LEU A 435 15.20 -7.75 -12.78
N GLU A 436 15.59 -8.13 -11.56
CA GLU A 436 15.82 -9.54 -11.21
C GLU A 436 14.51 -10.33 -11.26
N PHE A 437 13.42 -9.78 -10.71
CA PHE A 437 12.09 -10.41 -10.79
C PHE A 437 11.53 -10.39 -12.21
N ALA A 438 11.74 -9.32 -12.98
CA ALA A 438 11.35 -9.27 -14.40
C ALA A 438 12.02 -10.39 -15.22
N ALA A 439 13.30 -10.67 -14.94
CA ALA A 439 14.03 -11.79 -15.54
C ALA A 439 13.52 -13.17 -15.08
N TRP A 440 12.82 -13.27 -13.94
CA TRP A 440 12.11 -14.49 -13.56
C TRP A 440 10.84 -14.71 -14.36
N LEU A 441 10.17 -13.65 -14.81
CA LEU A 441 8.93 -13.77 -15.60
C LEU A 441 9.21 -14.02 -17.08
N ASP A 442 10.17 -13.33 -17.68
CA ASP A 442 10.52 -13.44 -19.10
C ASP A 442 12.04 -13.69 -19.30
N ARG A 443 12.70 -12.91 -20.15
CA ARG A 443 14.13 -13.03 -20.48
C ARG A 443 14.94 -12.00 -19.72
N LEU A 444 16.20 -12.35 -19.44
CA LEU A 444 17.17 -11.43 -18.87
C LEU A 444 17.31 -10.17 -19.75
N PRO A 445 17.18 -8.95 -19.17
CA PRO A 445 17.43 -7.71 -19.89
C PRO A 445 18.90 -7.63 -20.37
N VAL A 446 19.08 -7.61 -21.70
CA VAL A 446 20.37 -7.38 -22.38
C VAL A 446 20.62 -5.91 -22.68
N GLN A 447 19.70 -5.04 -22.26
CA GLN A 447 19.79 -3.59 -22.40
C GLN A 447 19.59 -2.92 -21.05
N ALA A 448 20.04 -1.68 -20.98
CA ALA A 448 19.79 -0.77 -19.88
C ALA A 448 19.45 0.62 -20.45
N SER A 449 18.90 1.45 -19.59
CA SER A 449 18.68 2.88 -19.82
C SER A 449 19.66 3.69 -18.99
N ALA A 450 19.97 4.90 -19.44
CA ALA A 450 20.88 5.82 -18.78
C ALA A 450 22.32 5.29 -18.72
N ASN A 451 23.04 5.54 -17.63
CA ASN A 451 24.43 5.09 -17.46
C ASN A 451 24.53 3.74 -16.72
N GLU A 452 23.42 3.03 -16.57
CA GLU A 452 23.35 1.75 -15.86
C GLU A 452 23.86 0.60 -16.75
N GLN A 453 24.46 -0.42 -16.16
CA GLN A 453 24.85 -1.62 -16.93
C GLN A 453 23.63 -2.53 -17.15
N PRO A 454 23.47 -3.18 -18.31
CA PRO A 454 22.42 -4.18 -18.52
C PRO A 454 22.48 -5.30 -17.48
N LEU A 455 21.33 -5.82 -17.02
CA LEU A 455 21.30 -6.88 -16.01
C LEU A 455 22.12 -8.11 -16.45
N PHE A 456 22.07 -8.46 -17.73
CA PHE A 456 22.89 -9.53 -18.30
C PHE A 456 24.39 -9.31 -18.03
N ASP A 457 24.89 -8.09 -18.20
CA ASP A 457 26.30 -7.75 -17.96
C ASP A 457 26.63 -7.69 -16.47
N GLN A 458 25.72 -7.16 -15.65
CA GLN A 458 25.88 -7.12 -14.20
C GLN A 458 26.02 -8.53 -13.59
N VAL A 459 25.36 -9.52 -14.19
CA VAL A 459 25.39 -10.92 -13.73
C VAL A 459 26.57 -11.67 -14.35
N PHE A 460 26.62 -11.77 -15.68
CA PHE A 460 27.55 -12.67 -16.37
C PHE A 460 28.90 -12.05 -16.73
N ASN A 461 28.96 -10.72 -16.88
CA ASN A 461 30.15 -10.02 -17.35
C ASN A 461 30.82 -9.15 -16.26
N ARG A 462 30.44 -9.33 -14.98
CA ARG A 462 31.04 -8.59 -13.84
C ARG A 462 32.52 -8.89 -13.64
N THR A 463 32.89 -10.17 -13.69
CA THR A 463 34.27 -10.65 -13.58
C THR A 463 34.61 -11.43 -14.85
N LEU A 464 35.25 -10.76 -15.80
CA LEU A 464 35.67 -11.36 -17.06
C LEU A 464 36.90 -12.25 -16.84
N LEU A 465 36.69 -13.56 -16.64
CA LEU A 465 37.78 -14.52 -16.41
C LEU A 465 38.81 -14.55 -17.56
N SER A 466 38.37 -14.35 -18.81
CA SER A 466 39.25 -14.39 -20.00
C SER A 466 39.21 -13.09 -20.83
N GLY A 467 38.74 -11.98 -20.24
CA GLY A 467 38.62 -10.69 -20.93
C GLY A 467 37.56 -10.63 -22.04
N ARG A 468 36.83 -11.73 -22.32
CA ARG A 468 35.77 -11.81 -23.32
C ARG A 468 34.39 -11.90 -22.65
N PRO A 469 33.40 -11.12 -23.11
CA PRO A 469 32.04 -11.22 -22.58
C PRO A 469 31.37 -12.52 -23.03
N LEU A 470 30.35 -12.97 -22.28
CA LEU A 470 29.62 -14.21 -22.58
C LEU A 470 28.90 -14.09 -23.93
N ALA A 471 29.19 -14.98 -24.88
CA ALA A 471 28.63 -14.93 -26.23
C ALA A 471 27.16 -15.39 -26.29
N LEU A 472 26.40 -14.77 -27.18
CA LEU A 472 25.03 -15.10 -27.57
C LEU A 472 25.00 -15.47 -29.06
N ASP A 473 25.59 -16.62 -29.39
CA ASP A 473 25.89 -17.05 -30.77
C ASP A 473 25.25 -18.40 -31.16
N ASP A 474 24.35 -18.92 -30.33
CA ASP A 474 23.63 -20.19 -30.52
C ASP A 474 24.52 -21.44 -30.69
N GLN A 475 25.79 -21.35 -30.29
CA GLN A 475 26.72 -22.49 -30.29
C GLN A 475 26.54 -23.36 -29.03
N VAL A 476 27.16 -24.55 -29.02
CA VAL A 476 27.13 -25.45 -27.85
C VAL A 476 27.98 -24.88 -26.70
N PHE A 477 27.68 -25.28 -25.46
CA PHE A 477 28.43 -24.86 -24.28
C PHE A 477 29.89 -25.32 -24.30
N ASP A 478 30.80 -24.36 -24.48
CA ASP A 478 32.24 -24.56 -24.26
C ASP A 478 32.60 -24.64 -22.77
N SER A 479 33.76 -25.22 -22.45
CA SER A 479 34.31 -25.26 -21.08
C SER A 479 34.43 -23.87 -20.45
N HIS A 480 34.84 -22.87 -21.24
CA HIS A 480 34.88 -21.47 -20.81
C HIS A 480 33.51 -20.94 -20.40
N THR A 481 32.48 -21.24 -21.19
CA THR A 481 31.10 -20.81 -20.92
C THR A 481 30.63 -21.37 -19.58
N ARG A 482 30.91 -22.65 -19.30
CA ARG A 482 30.57 -23.29 -18.02
C ARG A 482 31.29 -22.64 -16.85
N GLN A 483 32.59 -22.39 -16.96
CA GLN A 483 33.37 -21.72 -15.91
C GLN A 483 32.86 -20.31 -15.62
N GLN A 484 32.51 -19.54 -16.66
CA GLN A 484 31.96 -18.20 -16.50
C GLN A 484 30.57 -18.23 -15.85
N LEU A 485 29.69 -19.16 -16.23
CA LEU A 485 28.39 -19.35 -15.58
C LEU A 485 28.54 -19.72 -14.10
N CYS A 486 29.48 -20.61 -13.78
CA CYS A 486 29.80 -20.98 -12.40
C CYS A 486 30.26 -19.79 -11.58
N ALA A 487 31.20 -18.98 -12.10
CA ALA A 487 31.68 -17.79 -11.42
C ALA A 487 30.59 -16.72 -11.25
N ALA A 488 29.76 -16.50 -12.26
CA ALA A 488 28.71 -15.48 -12.25
C ALA A 488 27.56 -15.80 -11.28
N LEU A 489 27.15 -17.07 -11.22
CA LEU A 489 26.00 -17.52 -10.42
C LEU A 489 26.41 -18.20 -9.11
N ALA A 490 27.68 -18.10 -8.71
CA ALA A 490 28.23 -18.79 -7.54
C ALA A 490 27.89 -20.30 -7.53
N LEU A 491 28.02 -20.95 -8.69
CA LEU A 491 27.80 -22.39 -8.87
C LEU A 491 29.12 -23.13 -9.05
N SER A 492 29.05 -24.46 -8.99
CA SER A 492 30.14 -25.37 -9.35
C SER A 492 29.77 -26.17 -10.61
N ASP A 493 30.76 -26.72 -11.33
CA ASP A 493 30.49 -27.62 -12.46
C ASP A 493 30.33 -29.06 -11.94
N THR A 494 29.29 -29.28 -11.13
CA THR A 494 28.97 -30.58 -10.51
C THR A 494 27.56 -31.04 -10.89
N PRO A 495 27.26 -32.35 -10.81
CA PRO A 495 25.92 -32.90 -11.01
C PRO A 495 24.86 -32.20 -10.15
N ASP A 496 25.23 -31.72 -8.97
CA ASP A 496 24.32 -31.10 -8.00
C ASP A 496 24.06 -29.60 -8.23
N SER A 497 24.75 -28.97 -9.19
CA SER A 497 24.66 -27.52 -9.40
C SER A 497 24.47 -27.15 -10.86
N LEU A 498 25.53 -26.82 -11.63
CA LEU A 498 25.35 -26.39 -13.01
C LEU A 498 24.72 -27.49 -13.89
N GLN A 499 25.15 -28.73 -13.72
CA GLN A 499 24.66 -29.85 -14.55
C GLN A 499 23.17 -30.12 -14.29
N LEU A 500 22.73 -30.03 -13.04
CA LEU A 500 21.32 -30.09 -12.65
C LEU A 500 20.45 -29.07 -13.38
N LEU A 501 20.98 -27.86 -13.62
CA LEU A 501 20.29 -26.82 -14.36
C LEU A 501 20.26 -27.09 -15.86
N THR A 502 21.31 -27.71 -16.40
CA THR A 502 21.38 -28.08 -17.81
C THR A 502 20.51 -29.28 -18.16
N ASP A 503 20.25 -30.19 -17.21
CA ASP A 503 19.41 -31.38 -17.43
C ASP A 503 17.94 -31.03 -17.76
N VAL A 504 17.47 -29.86 -17.30
CA VAL A 504 16.11 -29.37 -17.58
C VAL A 504 16.00 -28.73 -18.96
N LEU A 505 17.14 -28.49 -19.64
CA LEU A 505 17.20 -27.77 -20.91
C LEU A 505 17.15 -28.74 -22.11
N PRO A 506 16.63 -28.30 -23.27
CA PRO A 506 16.70 -29.10 -24.49
C PRO A 506 18.15 -29.41 -24.87
N THR A 507 18.42 -30.64 -25.30
CA THR A 507 19.73 -31.09 -25.78
C THR A 507 19.82 -30.96 -27.31
N PRO A 508 20.91 -30.42 -27.89
CA PRO A 508 22.09 -29.85 -27.24
C PRO A 508 21.84 -28.48 -26.58
N VAL A 509 22.54 -28.20 -25.47
CA VAL A 509 22.42 -26.94 -24.73
C VAL A 509 23.15 -25.83 -25.48
N LEU A 510 22.39 -24.84 -25.97
CA LEU A 510 22.88 -23.74 -26.80
C LEU A 510 23.11 -22.45 -26.00
N ARG A 511 24.13 -21.68 -26.41
CA ARG A 511 24.51 -20.35 -25.92
C ARG A 511 23.55 -19.27 -26.42
N ASN A 512 22.33 -19.30 -25.88
CA ASN A 512 21.28 -18.37 -26.25
C ASN A 512 20.66 -17.70 -25.02
N LEU A 513 19.95 -16.59 -25.26
CA LEU A 513 19.36 -15.80 -24.18
C LEU A 513 18.29 -16.58 -23.40
N VAL A 514 17.57 -17.49 -24.05
CA VAL A 514 16.53 -18.30 -23.41
C VAL A 514 17.14 -19.27 -22.40
N THR A 515 18.20 -19.98 -22.80
CA THR A 515 18.97 -20.91 -21.96
C THR A 515 19.56 -20.17 -20.77
N TYR A 516 20.27 -19.06 -21.00
CA TYR A 516 20.86 -18.29 -19.89
C TYR A 516 19.81 -17.70 -18.94
N SER A 517 18.65 -17.26 -19.46
CA SER A 517 17.55 -16.76 -18.60
C SER A 517 16.97 -17.86 -17.72
N ARG A 518 16.83 -19.10 -18.24
CA ARG A 518 16.35 -20.24 -17.45
C ARG A 518 17.34 -20.64 -16.36
N ILE A 519 18.63 -20.74 -16.68
CA ILE A 519 19.70 -21.05 -15.72
C ILE A 519 19.74 -19.96 -14.64
N TYR A 520 19.73 -18.69 -15.05
CA TYR A 520 19.70 -17.55 -14.14
C TYR A 520 18.50 -17.61 -13.20
N ARG A 521 17.29 -17.83 -13.73
CA ARG A 521 16.06 -17.89 -12.94
C ARG A 521 16.15 -18.95 -11.84
N LEU A 522 16.48 -20.18 -12.19
CA LEU A 522 16.56 -21.28 -11.22
C LEU A 522 17.66 -21.05 -10.17
N ALA A 523 18.85 -20.61 -10.60
CA ALA A 523 19.95 -20.32 -9.68
C ALA A 523 19.63 -19.15 -8.76
N ARG A 524 19.05 -18.07 -9.31
CA ARG A 524 18.76 -16.85 -8.55
C ARG A 524 17.60 -17.03 -7.59
N ILE A 525 16.54 -17.75 -7.98
CA ILE A 525 15.44 -18.11 -7.07
C ILE A 525 16.00 -18.88 -5.87
N ALA A 526 16.82 -19.91 -6.10
CA ALA A 526 17.46 -20.67 -5.01
C ALA A 526 18.26 -19.75 -4.08
N GLN A 527 19.11 -18.86 -4.63
CA GLN A 527 19.90 -17.91 -3.85
C GLN A 527 19.04 -16.94 -3.03
N VAL A 528 17.96 -16.40 -3.61
CA VAL A 528 17.08 -15.44 -2.94
C VAL A 528 16.38 -16.08 -1.74
N PHE A 529 15.98 -17.35 -1.85
CA PHE A 529 15.46 -18.12 -0.73
C PHE A 529 16.53 -18.63 0.25
N GLY A 530 17.82 -18.40 -0.02
CA GLY A 530 18.93 -18.85 0.82
C GLY A 530 19.23 -20.34 0.72
N LEU A 531 18.91 -20.97 -0.42
CA LEU A 531 19.10 -22.39 -0.69
C LEU A 531 20.17 -22.62 -1.77
N SER A 532 20.79 -23.80 -1.77
CA SER A 532 21.54 -24.28 -2.94
C SER A 532 20.58 -24.71 -4.05
N VAL A 533 21.07 -24.81 -5.29
CA VAL A 533 20.23 -25.25 -6.43
C VAL A 533 19.66 -26.66 -6.18
N LEU A 534 20.50 -27.58 -5.69
CA LEU A 534 20.05 -28.92 -5.30
C LEU A 534 18.94 -28.86 -4.25
N HIS A 535 19.14 -28.12 -3.16
CA HIS A 535 18.15 -28.01 -2.09
C HIS A 535 16.85 -27.35 -2.57
N CYS A 536 16.93 -26.38 -3.48
CA CYS A 536 15.76 -25.75 -4.08
C CYS A 536 14.97 -26.74 -4.93
N LYS A 537 15.64 -27.54 -5.78
CA LYS A 537 14.99 -28.60 -6.56
C LYS A 537 14.35 -29.64 -5.65
N GLN A 538 15.13 -30.12 -4.69
CA GLN A 538 14.70 -31.10 -3.70
C GLN A 538 13.47 -30.65 -2.91
N LEU A 539 13.39 -29.36 -2.55
CA LEU A 539 12.22 -28.80 -1.88
C LEU A 539 11.04 -28.66 -2.84
N ALA A 540 11.27 -28.23 -4.09
CA ALA A 540 10.24 -28.14 -5.12
C ALA A 540 9.60 -29.52 -5.40
N ASP A 541 10.42 -30.57 -5.50
CA ASP A 541 9.97 -31.95 -5.71
C ASP A 541 9.09 -32.46 -4.55
N VAL A 542 9.35 -32.01 -3.31
CA VAL A 542 8.54 -32.34 -2.12
C VAL A 542 7.21 -31.58 -2.10
N LEU A 543 7.17 -30.35 -2.61
CA LEU A 543 5.94 -29.55 -2.73
C LEU A 543 5.02 -30.04 -3.85
N GLY A 544 5.60 -30.66 -4.88
CA GLY A 544 4.84 -31.32 -5.94
C GLY A 544 5.68 -31.64 -7.18
N PRO A 545 5.30 -32.65 -7.98
CA PRO A 545 6.10 -33.14 -9.10
C PRO A 545 6.22 -32.13 -10.26
N SER A 546 5.31 -31.15 -10.36
CA SER A 546 5.32 -30.12 -11.42
C SER A 546 5.97 -28.80 -10.99
N THR A 547 6.36 -28.66 -9.72
CA THR A 547 6.85 -27.40 -9.14
C THR A 547 8.17 -26.97 -9.78
N TRP A 548 9.12 -27.89 -9.92
CA TRP A 548 10.43 -27.60 -10.50
C TRP A 548 10.36 -27.24 -11.99
N SER A 549 9.52 -27.93 -12.77
CA SER A 549 9.34 -27.62 -14.19
C SER A 549 8.65 -26.26 -14.40
N LYS A 550 7.69 -25.89 -13.54
CA LYS A 550 7.07 -24.55 -13.54
C LYS A 550 8.05 -23.43 -13.18
N LEU A 551 9.01 -23.68 -12.28
CA LEU A 551 10.09 -22.73 -12.01
C LEU A 551 11.02 -22.57 -13.21
N ALA A 552 11.31 -23.66 -13.93
CA ALA A 552 12.22 -23.62 -15.09
C ALA A 552 11.57 -22.89 -16.27
N THR A 553 10.30 -23.17 -16.54
CA THR A 553 9.50 -22.52 -17.58
C THR A 553 8.27 -21.89 -16.95
N PRO A 554 8.28 -20.57 -16.69
CA PRO A 554 7.15 -19.90 -16.07
C PRO A 554 5.95 -20.00 -17.02
N THR A 555 4.84 -20.52 -16.52
CA THR A 555 3.57 -20.62 -17.23
C THR A 555 2.44 -20.09 -16.36
N LEU A 556 1.39 -19.61 -17.02
CA LEU A 556 0.15 -19.23 -16.37
C LEU A 556 -0.83 -20.39 -16.44
N SER A 557 -1.46 -20.69 -15.32
CA SER A 557 -2.51 -21.71 -15.19
C SER A 557 -3.58 -21.20 -14.24
N THR A 558 -4.82 -21.66 -14.43
CA THR A 558 -5.94 -21.36 -13.55
C THR A 558 -5.90 -22.13 -12.22
N GLU A 559 -5.11 -23.19 -12.15
CA GLU A 559 -5.02 -24.04 -10.95
C GLU A 559 -3.81 -23.69 -10.09
N MET A 560 -2.62 -23.74 -10.67
CA MET A 560 -1.36 -23.42 -9.99
C MET A 560 -0.34 -22.93 -11.01
N ASP A 561 0.07 -21.67 -10.87
CA ASP A 561 1.02 -21.03 -11.78
C ASP A 561 2.39 -20.75 -11.14
N PHE A 562 3.26 -20.11 -11.91
CA PHE A 562 4.60 -19.71 -11.46
C PHE A 562 4.58 -18.82 -10.20
N LEU A 563 3.62 -17.89 -10.08
CA LEU A 563 3.52 -16.98 -8.95
C LEU A 563 3.07 -17.73 -7.69
N ASP A 564 2.15 -18.68 -7.83
CA ASP A 564 1.69 -19.53 -6.73
C ASP A 564 2.84 -20.38 -6.19
N VAL A 565 3.65 -20.97 -7.08
CA VAL A 565 4.85 -21.74 -6.69
C VAL A 565 5.85 -20.90 -5.89
N LEU A 566 6.04 -19.62 -6.24
CA LEU A 566 6.90 -18.72 -5.44
C LEU A 566 6.34 -18.52 -4.02
N MET A 567 5.02 -18.37 -3.89
CA MET A 567 4.37 -18.23 -2.58
C MET A 567 4.46 -19.52 -1.74
N GLN A 568 4.40 -20.69 -2.38
CA GLN A 568 4.56 -21.99 -1.73
C GLN A 568 6.01 -22.21 -1.26
N LEU A 569 7.00 -21.85 -2.07
CA LEU A 569 8.41 -21.91 -1.68
C LEU A 569 8.71 -20.97 -0.51
N ASP A 570 8.17 -19.75 -0.53
CA ASP A 570 8.29 -18.82 0.59
C ASP A 570 7.71 -19.39 1.89
N TRP A 571 6.54 -20.04 1.82
CA TRP A 571 5.96 -20.75 2.97
C TRP A 571 6.87 -21.87 3.46
N ALA A 572 7.33 -22.74 2.57
CA ALA A 572 8.14 -23.91 2.93
C ALA A 572 9.48 -23.50 3.54
N VAL A 573 10.15 -22.50 2.96
CA VAL A 573 11.41 -21.95 3.48
C VAL A 573 11.21 -21.28 4.84
N THR A 574 10.11 -20.54 5.01
CA THR A 574 9.77 -19.94 6.30
C THR A 574 9.52 -21.00 7.36
N TRP A 575 8.81 -22.08 7.03
CA TRP A 575 8.58 -23.20 7.94
C TRP A 575 9.89 -23.92 8.31
N LEU A 576 10.75 -24.20 7.34
CA LEU A 576 12.06 -24.81 7.59
C LEU A 576 12.95 -23.93 8.49
N ARG A 577 12.93 -22.61 8.28
CA ARG A 577 13.67 -21.66 9.12
C ARG A 577 13.12 -21.62 10.55
N ASN A 578 11.80 -21.58 10.71
CA ASN A 578 11.16 -21.56 12.03
C ASN A 578 11.34 -22.87 12.80
N SER A 579 11.37 -24.01 12.08
CA SER A 579 11.60 -25.34 12.64
C SER A 579 13.08 -25.69 12.84
N ASN A 580 14.00 -24.80 12.42
CA ASN A 580 15.44 -25.04 12.39
C ASN A 580 15.82 -26.39 11.73
N THR A 581 15.10 -26.77 10.66
CA THR A 581 15.27 -28.03 9.93
C THR A 581 15.86 -27.75 8.54
N SER A 582 16.86 -28.53 8.12
CA SER A 582 17.43 -28.43 6.76
C SER A 582 16.63 -29.24 5.74
N VAL A 583 16.76 -28.91 4.45
CA VAL A 583 16.11 -29.67 3.36
C VAL A 583 16.58 -31.13 3.36
N THR A 584 17.86 -31.38 3.65
CA THR A 584 18.41 -32.75 3.77
C THR A 584 17.74 -33.52 4.91
N GLN A 585 17.58 -32.90 6.08
CA GLN A 585 16.90 -33.52 7.22
C GLN A 585 15.42 -33.81 6.92
N LEU A 586 14.74 -32.88 6.24
CA LEU A 586 13.36 -33.09 5.79
C LEU A 586 13.26 -34.32 4.87
N ARG A 587 14.15 -34.43 3.89
CA ARG A 587 14.17 -35.55 2.94
C ARG A 587 14.53 -36.89 3.58
N GLN A 588 15.47 -36.89 4.53
CA GLN A 588 15.78 -38.06 5.35
C GLN A 588 14.56 -38.52 6.15
N ARG A 589 13.82 -37.58 6.78
CA ARG A 589 12.58 -37.89 7.51
C ARG A 589 11.48 -38.42 6.59
N LEU A 590 11.46 -38.03 5.33
CA LEU A 590 10.53 -38.51 4.30
C LEU A 590 11.00 -39.77 3.56
N LEU A 591 12.16 -40.36 3.93
CA LEU A 591 12.75 -41.53 3.27
C LEU A 591 13.03 -41.32 1.77
N LEU A 592 13.28 -40.08 1.36
CA LEU A 592 13.62 -39.74 -0.02
C LEU A 592 15.12 -39.87 -0.30
N GLU A 593 15.94 -40.04 0.74
CA GLU A 593 17.36 -40.35 0.65
C GLU A 593 17.58 -41.84 0.96
N PRO A 594 18.57 -42.50 0.34
CA PRO A 594 18.87 -43.90 0.61
C PRO A 594 19.22 -44.08 2.10
N ALA A 595 18.58 -45.04 2.76
CA ALA A 595 18.74 -45.32 4.20
C ALA A 595 20.09 -46.00 4.51
N THR A 596 21.21 -45.45 4.06
CA THR A 596 22.54 -46.07 4.21
C THR A 596 23.08 -46.00 5.64
N ASP A 597 22.69 -44.97 6.39
CA ASP A 597 23.39 -44.60 7.63
C ASP A 597 22.78 -45.25 8.88
N ASN A 598 21.56 -45.78 8.79
CA ASN A 598 20.91 -46.47 9.90
C ASN A 598 20.54 -47.91 9.51
N PRO A 599 21.31 -48.93 9.96
CA PRO A 599 21.10 -50.32 9.56
C PRO A 599 19.74 -50.87 10.00
N ALA A 600 19.14 -50.33 11.06
CA ALA A 600 17.79 -50.72 11.48
C ALA A 600 16.73 -50.20 10.50
N LEU A 601 16.86 -48.95 10.07
CA LEU A 601 15.99 -48.33 9.07
C LEU A 601 16.14 -49.01 7.71
N LYS A 602 17.39 -49.30 7.29
CA LYS A 602 17.67 -50.09 6.10
C LYS A 602 17.02 -51.47 6.15
N ARG A 603 17.12 -52.16 7.29
CA ARG A 603 16.46 -53.45 7.50
C ARG A 603 14.94 -53.34 7.35
N TRP A 604 14.31 -52.28 7.85
CA TRP A 604 12.88 -52.07 7.63
C TRP A 604 12.57 -51.82 6.16
N VAL A 605 13.32 -50.93 5.50
CA VAL A 605 13.16 -50.62 4.06
C VAL A 605 13.42 -51.83 3.15
N ASP A 606 14.33 -52.73 3.52
CA ASP A 606 14.62 -53.97 2.79
C ASP A 606 13.58 -55.09 3.07
N LEU A 607 12.94 -55.07 4.25
CA LEU A 607 11.88 -56.03 4.64
C LEU A 607 10.48 -55.64 4.15
N LEU A 608 10.28 -54.35 3.87
CA LEU A 608 9.06 -53.75 3.31
C LEU A 608 8.45 -54.56 2.13
N PRO A 609 9.21 -55.13 1.16
CA PRO A 609 8.64 -55.87 0.03
C PRO A 609 8.39 -57.36 0.27
N LYS A 610 9.00 -58.00 1.30
CA LYS A 610 9.02 -59.48 1.42
C LYS A 610 8.65 -60.06 2.79
N GLY A 611 8.53 -59.25 3.85
CA GLY A 611 8.37 -59.78 5.22
C GLY A 611 7.69 -58.86 6.24
N LEU A 612 7.12 -57.74 5.80
CA LEU A 612 6.51 -56.74 6.70
C LEU A 612 5.35 -57.30 7.52
N GLU A 613 4.52 -58.16 6.91
CA GLU A 613 3.38 -58.81 7.58
C GLU A 613 3.84 -59.64 8.77
N ALA A 614 4.84 -60.51 8.60
CA ALA A 614 5.38 -61.33 9.68
C ALA A 614 6.06 -60.47 10.76
N CYS A 615 6.78 -59.41 10.38
CA CYS A 615 7.49 -58.54 11.33
C CYS A 615 6.53 -57.67 12.15
N ILE A 616 5.50 -57.08 11.52
CA ILE A 616 4.47 -56.29 12.22
C ILE A 616 3.61 -57.20 13.09
N GLN A 617 3.20 -58.38 12.59
CA GLN A 617 2.48 -59.38 13.39
C GLN A 617 3.31 -59.81 14.61
N GLN A 618 4.59 -60.15 14.43
CA GLN A 618 5.49 -60.54 15.52
C GLN A 618 5.72 -59.41 16.53
N PHE A 619 5.86 -58.17 16.06
CA PHE A 619 5.99 -57.00 16.93
C PHE A 619 4.72 -56.74 17.75
N LEU A 620 3.55 -56.90 17.14
CA LEU A 620 2.27 -56.75 17.84
C LEU A 620 2.00 -57.91 18.81
N GLU A 621 2.74 -59.02 18.73
CA GLU A 621 2.49 -60.25 19.49
C GLU A 621 3.40 -60.44 20.73
N LYS A 622 4.71 -60.18 20.70
CA LYS A 622 5.61 -60.46 21.86
C LYS A 622 6.90 -59.63 21.93
N PRO A 623 7.49 -59.40 23.14
CA PRO A 623 7.11 -59.98 24.44
C PRO A 623 6.25 -59.08 25.34
N ALA A 624 5.92 -57.84 24.93
CA ALA A 624 4.88 -57.03 25.54
C ALA A 624 3.98 -56.49 24.42
N PRO A 625 2.66 -56.75 24.42
CA PRO A 625 1.77 -56.22 23.40
C PRO A 625 1.86 -54.70 23.44
N ALA A 626 2.23 -54.09 22.32
CA ALA A 626 2.36 -52.65 22.25
C ALA A 626 0.99 -51.99 22.51
N LEU A 627 0.97 -50.78 23.08
CA LEU A 627 -0.28 -50.05 23.31
C LEU A 627 -1.09 -49.97 22.00
N TYR A 628 -2.39 -50.29 22.08
CA TYR A 628 -3.32 -50.39 20.95
C TYR A 628 -2.99 -51.49 19.91
N SER A 629 -2.38 -52.60 20.34
CA SER A 629 -1.96 -53.67 19.43
C SER A 629 -3.10 -54.25 18.60
N ASN A 630 -4.29 -54.41 19.19
CA ASN A 630 -5.44 -55.02 18.50
C ASN A 630 -6.02 -54.09 17.43
N GLU A 631 -6.13 -52.80 17.75
CA GLU A 631 -6.60 -51.75 16.86
C GLU A 631 -5.62 -51.53 15.70
N LEU A 632 -4.32 -51.53 15.99
CA LEU A 632 -3.26 -51.44 14.97
C LEU A 632 -3.25 -52.67 14.06
N LYS A 633 -3.50 -53.89 14.58
CA LYS A 633 -3.68 -55.09 13.75
C LYS A 633 -4.86 -54.92 12.80
N LEU A 634 -5.99 -54.42 13.30
CA LEU A 634 -7.19 -54.23 12.49
C LEU A 634 -6.96 -53.15 11.42
N TYR A 635 -6.36 -52.02 11.79
CA TYR A 635 -5.96 -50.96 10.88
C TYR A 635 -4.97 -51.45 9.81
N TYR A 636 -3.93 -52.21 10.21
CA TYR A 636 -2.98 -52.82 9.28
C TYR A 636 -3.67 -53.76 8.29
N ASN A 637 -4.53 -54.66 8.77
CA ASN A 637 -5.23 -55.62 7.92
C ASN A 637 -6.20 -54.93 6.92
N LEU A 638 -6.78 -53.79 7.29
CA LEU A 638 -7.65 -53.02 6.39
C LEU A 638 -6.88 -52.40 5.22
N HIS A 639 -5.68 -51.89 5.48
CA HIS A 639 -4.90 -51.13 4.51
C HIS A 639 -3.87 -51.93 3.74
N PHE A 640 -3.38 -53.03 4.32
CA PHE A 640 -2.40 -53.89 3.66
C PHE A 640 -3.06 -54.72 2.57
N LYS A 641 -2.92 -54.30 1.32
CA LYS A 641 -3.26 -55.10 0.12
C LYS A 641 -1.98 -55.40 -0.64
N LYS A 642 -1.59 -56.68 -0.66
CA LYS A 642 -0.34 -57.24 -1.24
C LYS A 642 -0.02 -56.78 -2.68
N THR A 643 -0.99 -56.25 -3.42
CA THR A 643 -0.88 -55.88 -4.84
C THR A 643 -0.95 -54.38 -5.15
N GLN A 644 -1.25 -53.51 -4.18
CA GLN A 644 -1.59 -52.10 -4.47
C GLN A 644 -0.95 -51.04 -3.55
N THR A 645 -0.43 -51.42 -2.37
CA THR A 645 0.12 -50.44 -1.43
C THR A 645 1.63 -50.34 -1.59
N GLU A 646 2.14 -49.14 -1.90
CA GLU A 646 3.59 -48.95 -1.85
C GLU A 646 4.07 -49.15 -0.40
N PRO A 647 5.12 -49.96 -0.19
CA PRO A 647 5.58 -50.31 1.15
C PRO A 647 5.91 -49.09 2.03
N ASN A 648 6.36 -47.99 1.43
CA ASN A 648 6.77 -46.77 2.12
C ASN A 648 5.63 -46.14 2.94
N HIS A 649 4.37 -46.31 2.53
CA HIS A 649 3.22 -45.75 3.24
C HIS A 649 2.92 -46.46 4.57
N LEU A 650 3.50 -47.65 4.81
CA LEU A 650 3.30 -48.42 6.04
C LEU A 650 4.44 -48.27 7.05
N ILE A 651 5.48 -47.49 6.70
CA ILE A 651 6.66 -47.34 7.57
C ILE A 651 6.32 -46.75 8.94
N LEU A 652 5.28 -45.93 9.04
CA LEU A 652 4.83 -45.33 10.30
C LEU A 652 4.34 -46.37 11.32
N LEU A 653 4.05 -47.60 10.90
CA LEU A 653 3.67 -48.70 11.78
C LEU A 653 4.88 -49.46 12.35
N ALA A 654 6.10 -49.15 11.89
CA ALA A 654 7.30 -49.82 12.37
C ALA A 654 7.56 -49.51 13.86
N PRO A 655 8.08 -50.50 14.63
CA PRO A 655 8.53 -50.27 15.99
C PRO A 655 9.63 -49.23 16.05
N ASP A 656 9.59 -48.40 17.08
CA ASP A 656 10.58 -47.35 17.36
C ASP A 656 10.79 -46.33 16.22
N ILE A 657 9.87 -46.26 15.25
CA ILE A 657 9.96 -45.35 14.09
C ILE A 657 10.10 -43.88 14.49
N THR A 658 9.54 -43.50 15.63
CA THR A 658 9.66 -42.15 16.21
C THR A 658 11.11 -41.81 16.56
N THR A 659 11.89 -42.79 17.01
CA THR A 659 13.32 -42.62 17.29
C THR A 659 14.18 -42.76 16.05
N LEU A 660 13.78 -43.64 15.12
CA LEU A 660 14.50 -43.91 13.88
C LEU A 660 14.39 -42.75 12.88
N LEU A 661 13.22 -42.11 12.78
CA LEU A 661 12.94 -40.97 11.89
C LEU A 661 12.84 -39.61 12.63
N PRO A 662 13.60 -39.43 13.72
CA PRO A 662 13.39 -38.43 14.79
C PRO A 662 12.09 -37.63 14.67
N LEU A 663 10.95 -38.32 14.81
CA LEU A 663 9.63 -37.72 14.64
C LEU A 663 9.31 -36.84 15.86
N PRO A 664 8.55 -35.75 15.67
CA PRO A 664 8.26 -34.80 16.74
C PRO A 664 7.25 -35.31 17.78
N VAL A 665 6.82 -36.57 17.71
CA VAL A 665 5.82 -37.18 18.60
C VAL A 665 6.33 -38.46 19.26
N ASN A 666 5.80 -38.79 20.44
CA ASN A 666 6.13 -40.05 21.10
C ASN A 666 5.41 -41.25 20.45
N SER A 667 5.86 -42.47 20.75
CA SER A 667 5.35 -43.70 20.13
C SER A 667 3.88 -44.00 20.47
N ALA A 668 3.38 -43.58 21.63
CA ALA A 668 1.99 -43.80 22.02
C ALA A 668 1.04 -42.85 21.27
N SER A 669 1.42 -41.58 21.20
CA SER A 669 0.70 -40.52 20.50
C SER A 669 0.64 -40.77 19.00
N LEU A 670 1.75 -41.20 18.39
CA LEU A 670 1.77 -41.57 16.98
C LEU A 670 0.74 -42.68 16.68
N ARG A 671 0.68 -43.73 17.50
CA ARG A 671 -0.26 -44.85 17.28
C ARG A 671 -1.72 -44.41 17.32
N GLN A 672 -2.09 -43.53 18.27
CA GLN A 672 -3.45 -43.01 18.33
C GLN A 672 -3.82 -42.20 17.08
N LEU A 673 -2.89 -41.38 16.58
CA LEU A 673 -3.08 -40.58 15.37
C LEU A 673 -3.17 -41.45 14.12
N LEU A 674 -2.45 -42.59 14.08
CA LEU A 674 -2.56 -43.56 12.99
C LEU A 674 -3.92 -44.28 13.00
N ILE A 675 -4.43 -44.66 14.17
CA ILE A 675 -5.76 -45.29 14.30
C ILE A 675 -6.87 -44.29 14.00
N ASN A 676 -6.64 -43.00 14.25
CA ASN A 676 -7.59 -41.92 14.01
C ASN A 676 -7.02 -40.85 13.06
N PRO A 677 -6.90 -41.13 11.76
CA PRO A 677 -6.32 -40.20 10.76
C PRO A 677 -6.98 -38.82 10.76
N HIS A 678 -8.30 -38.79 10.95
CA HIS A 678 -9.12 -37.58 11.01
C HIS A 678 -8.77 -36.64 12.19
N TRP A 679 -8.07 -37.12 13.23
CA TRP A 679 -7.55 -36.25 14.29
C TRP A 679 -6.33 -35.46 13.83
N LEU A 680 -5.58 -35.94 12.84
CA LEU A 680 -4.44 -35.22 12.29
C LEU A 680 -4.89 -34.24 11.20
N ASP A 681 -5.64 -34.73 10.22
CA ASP A 681 -6.14 -33.94 9.09
C ASP A 681 -7.65 -34.14 8.91
N SER A 682 -8.43 -33.06 9.03
CA SER A 682 -9.89 -33.07 8.92
C SER A 682 -10.42 -33.57 7.58
N LYS A 683 -9.58 -33.56 6.53
CA LYS A 683 -9.97 -34.07 5.20
C LYS A 683 -9.84 -35.58 5.08
N LYS A 684 -9.09 -36.23 5.97
CA LYS A 684 -8.92 -37.68 5.97
C LYS A 684 -10.12 -38.37 6.60
N SER A 685 -10.52 -39.51 6.03
CA SER A 685 -11.56 -40.33 6.63
C SER A 685 -11.03 -41.14 7.84
N PRO A 686 -11.89 -41.58 8.78
CA PRO A 686 -11.46 -42.36 9.95
C PRO A 686 -10.78 -43.69 9.60
N THR A 687 -10.98 -44.19 8.38
CA THR A 687 -10.43 -45.45 7.88
C THR A 687 -9.45 -45.22 6.73
N GLU A 688 -8.81 -44.05 6.66
CA GLU A 688 -7.84 -43.73 5.62
C GLU A 688 -6.40 -44.02 6.08
N LEU A 689 -5.52 -44.40 5.16
CA LEU A 689 -4.13 -44.63 5.51
C LEU A 689 -3.40 -43.30 5.73
N VAL A 690 -2.79 -43.13 6.91
CA VAL A 690 -1.84 -42.03 7.15
C VAL A 690 -0.51 -42.34 6.48
N GLU A 691 -0.26 -41.70 5.35
CA GLU A 691 1.01 -41.76 4.64
C GLU A 691 2.06 -40.80 5.23
N LEU A 692 3.33 -41.20 5.16
CA LEU A 692 4.46 -40.33 5.47
C LEU A 692 4.69 -39.35 4.30
N ASN A 693 4.11 -38.17 4.40
CA ASN A 693 4.28 -37.08 3.44
C ASN A 693 4.57 -35.76 4.17
N LEU A 694 4.80 -34.69 3.39
CA LEU A 694 5.10 -33.36 3.92
C LEU A 694 4.02 -32.87 4.90
N GLY A 695 2.74 -33.07 4.56
CA GLY A 695 1.60 -32.66 5.38
C GLY A 695 1.55 -33.38 6.73
N THR A 696 1.73 -34.70 6.73
CA THR A 696 1.80 -35.50 7.96
C THR A 696 2.94 -35.02 8.85
N LEU A 697 4.15 -34.82 8.30
CA LEU A 697 5.29 -34.32 9.08
C LEU A 697 5.05 -32.90 9.62
N TYR A 698 4.50 -32.00 8.80
CA TYR A 698 4.14 -30.66 9.21
C TYR A 698 3.17 -30.70 10.39
N LEU A 699 2.05 -31.42 10.27
CA LEU A 699 1.01 -31.50 11.30
C LEU A 699 1.52 -32.17 12.59
N LEU A 700 2.34 -33.22 12.49
CA LEU A 700 2.99 -33.83 13.66
C LEU A 700 3.94 -32.84 14.35
N GLN A 701 4.65 -32.01 13.58
CA GLN A 701 5.47 -30.96 14.16
C GLN A 701 4.61 -29.90 14.84
N ARG A 702 3.52 -29.45 14.23
CA ARG A 702 2.59 -28.50 14.83
C ARG A 702 1.93 -29.04 16.10
N PHE A 703 1.66 -30.34 16.14
CA PHE A 703 1.19 -31.02 17.36
C PHE A 703 2.20 -30.88 18.50
N ARG A 704 3.49 -31.11 18.22
CA ARG A 704 4.57 -30.89 19.18
C ARG A 704 4.70 -29.42 19.57
N ASP A 705 4.76 -28.52 18.59
CA ASP A 705 4.90 -27.08 18.83
C ASP A 705 3.76 -26.57 19.73
N CYS A 706 2.53 -27.08 19.55
CA CYS A 706 1.39 -26.77 20.41
C CYS A 706 1.62 -27.23 21.85
N CYS A 707 2.09 -28.47 22.04
CA CYS A 707 2.41 -29.01 23.37
C CYS A 707 3.51 -28.18 24.05
N ASP A 708 4.59 -27.88 23.32
CA ASP A 708 5.75 -27.15 23.83
C ASP A 708 5.39 -25.68 24.15
N THR A 709 4.59 -25.02 23.31
CA THR A 709 4.19 -23.61 23.49
C THR A 709 3.26 -23.41 24.69
N TYR A 710 2.35 -24.35 24.94
CA TYR A 710 1.33 -24.24 25.99
C TYR A 710 1.62 -25.12 27.22
N GLY A 711 2.77 -25.79 27.26
CA GLY A 711 3.15 -26.67 28.37
C GLY A 711 2.21 -27.87 28.56
N LEU A 712 1.60 -28.37 27.48
CA LEU A 712 0.65 -29.47 27.50
C LEU A 712 1.37 -30.82 27.33
N ALA A 713 0.90 -31.85 28.04
CA ALA A 713 1.30 -33.22 27.73
C ALA A 713 0.62 -33.69 26.44
N GLN A 714 1.32 -34.50 25.64
CA GLN A 714 0.76 -35.04 24.38
C GLN A 714 -0.54 -35.83 24.61
N ASP A 715 -0.63 -36.56 25.73
CA ASP A 715 -1.83 -37.31 26.11
C ASP A 715 -3.03 -36.40 26.41
N SER A 716 -2.80 -35.19 26.93
CA SER A 716 -3.87 -34.23 27.19
C SER A 716 -4.49 -33.70 25.89
N LEU A 717 -3.64 -33.44 24.88
CA LEU A 717 -4.10 -32.98 23.57
C LEU A 717 -4.86 -34.09 22.82
N LEU A 718 -4.41 -35.34 22.93
CA LEU A 718 -5.12 -36.49 22.38
C LEU A 718 -6.46 -36.74 23.08
N ALA A 719 -6.50 -36.65 24.41
CA ALA A 719 -7.75 -36.74 25.16
C ALA A 719 -8.76 -35.65 24.74
N TYR A 720 -8.27 -34.46 24.36
CA TYR A 720 -9.11 -33.43 23.76
C TYR A 720 -9.67 -33.86 22.40
N PHE A 721 -8.86 -34.38 21.48
CA PHE A 721 -9.37 -34.84 20.18
C PHE A 721 -10.35 -36.01 20.32
N GLN A 722 -10.09 -36.94 21.24
CA GLN A 722 -11.02 -38.02 21.57
C GLN A 722 -12.37 -37.46 22.06
N SER A 723 -12.31 -36.49 22.97
CA SER A 723 -13.46 -35.75 23.49
C SER A 723 -14.22 -34.98 22.40
N ALA A 724 -13.50 -34.29 21.52
CA ALA A 724 -14.07 -33.46 20.44
C ALA A 724 -14.75 -34.28 19.34
N ASN A 725 -14.28 -35.52 19.11
CA ASN A 725 -14.87 -36.45 18.15
C ASN A 725 -15.91 -37.39 18.79
N SER A 726 -16.19 -37.25 20.09
CA SER A 726 -17.27 -38.00 20.77
C SER A 726 -18.62 -37.31 20.61
N ASN A 727 -19.72 -38.08 20.58
CA ASN A 727 -21.09 -37.59 20.33
C ASN A 727 -21.76 -36.84 21.50
N GLY A 728 -21.00 -36.33 22.49
CA GLY A 728 -21.54 -35.69 23.69
C GLY A 728 -21.38 -34.16 23.71
N PRO A 729 -22.28 -33.40 24.35
CA PRO A 729 -22.10 -31.96 24.55
C PRO A 729 -20.90 -31.73 25.48
N GLN A 730 -19.84 -31.12 24.95
CA GLN A 730 -18.62 -30.85 25.70
C GLN A 730 -18.23 -29.37 25.58
N PRO A 731 -17.72 -28.72 26.66
CA PRO A 731 -17.25 -27.35 26.62
C PRO A 731 -15.84 -27.27 25.98
N LEU A 732 -15.77 -27.60 24.68
CA LEU A 732 -14.52 -27.69 23.92
C LEU A 732 -13.84 -26.32 23.80
N ASP A 733 -14.62 -25.27 23.50
CA ASP A 733 -14.13 -23.90 23.36
C ASP A 733 -13.59 -23.36 24.68
N THR A 734 -14.25 -23.65 25.82
CA THR A 734 -13.75 -23.24 27.14
C THR A 734 -12.43 -23.92 27.47
N ARG A 735 -12.26 -25.22 27.15
CA ARG A 735 -10.99 -25.93 27.37
C ARG A 735 -9.88 -25.37 26.48
N LEU A 736 -10.15 -25.13 25.21
CA LEU A 736 -9.19 -24.51 24.29
C LEU A 736 -8.85 -23.08 24.69
N SER A 737 -9.83 -22.27 25.10
CA SER A 737 -9.65 -20.91 25.60
C SER A 737 -8.71 -20.89 26.81
N GLN A 738 -8.86 -21.83 27.75
CA GLN A 738 -7.96 -21.97 28.89
C GLN A 738 -6.53 -22.34 28.48
N TRP A 739 -6.36 -23.28 27.56
CA TRP A 739 -5.03 -23.71 27.09
C TRP A 739 -4.30 -22.64 26.30
N LEU A 740 -5.03 -22.00 25.39
CA LEU A 740 -4.48 -20.90 24.62
C LEU A 740 -4.26 -19.71 25.56
N GLY A 741 -5.08 -19.49 26.59
CA GLY A 741 -5.09 -18.22 27.31
C GLY A 741 -5.62 -17.12 26.40
N TRP A 742 -6.74 -17.42 25.72
CA TRP A 742 -7.36 -16.54 24.74
C TRP A 742 -8.86 -16.42 25.01
N ASP A 743 -9.46 -15.29 24.65
CA ASP A 743 -10.87 -15.02 24.96
C ASP A 743 -11.82 -15.99 24.25
N GLU A 744 -12.83 -16.49 24.97
CA GLU A 744 -13.76 -17.49 24.43
C GLU A 744 -14.61 -16.92 23.29
N LYS A 745 -14.95 -15.63 23.32
CA LYS A 745 -15.74 -15.01 22.24
C LYS A 745 -14.91 -14.90 20.96
N GLU A 746 -13.65 -14.49 21.09
CA GLU A 746 -12.71 -14.41 19.97
C GLU A 746 -12.44 -15.78 19.34
N LEU A 747 -12.37 -16.84 20.16
CA LEU A 747 -12.24 -18.21 19.68
C LEU A 747 -13.49 -18.67 18.95
N ARG A 748 -14.68 -18.40 19.52
CA ARG A 748 -15.97 -18.81 18.95
C ARG A 748 -16.20 -18.27 17.55
N VAL A 749 -15.82 -17.01 17.31
CA VAL A 749 -15.87 -16.39 15.98
C VAL A 749 -15.11 -17.22 14.93
N LEU A 750 -13.97 -17.83 15.30
CA LEU A 750 -13.19 -18.65 14.37
C LEU A 750 -13.77 -20.06 14.23
N THR A 751 -14.19 -20.68 15.34
CA THR A 751 -14.73 -22.05 15.33
C THR A 751 -16.05 -22.15 14.57
N GLU A 752 -16.88 -21.12 14.60
CA GLU A 752 -18.11 -21.01 13.78
C GLU A 752 -17.82 -21.05 12.26
N THR A 753 -16.61 -20.68 11.83
CA THR A 753 -16.24 -20.77 10.41
C THR A 753 -15.78 -22.16 9.99
N LEU A 754 -15.58 -23.08 10.95
CA LEU A 754 -15.22 -24.47 10.68
C LEU A 754 -16.47 -25.28 10.33
N PRO A 755 -16.37 -26.32 9.47
CA PRO A 755 -17.53 -27.09 9.02
C PRO A 755 -18.36 -27.71 10.16
N THR A 756 -17.72 -28.04 11.28
CA THR A 756 -18.34 -28.69 12.43
C THR A 756 -18.62 -27.74 13.60
N GLY A 757 -18.30 -26.45 13.48
CA GLY A 757 -18.43 -25.47 14.57
C GLY A 757 -17.49 -25.69 15.76
N ALA A 758 -16.58 -26.66 15.68
CA ALA A 758 -15.66 -27.05 16.74
C ALA A 758 -14.36 -27.62 16.13
N VAL A 759 -13.25 -27.46 16.86
CA VAL A 759 -11.93 -27.98 16.47
C VAL A 759 -11.84 -29.46 16.78
N LYS A 760 -11.82 -30.30 15.73
CA LYS A 760 -11.79 -31.76 15.84
C LYS A 760 -10.47 -32.40 15.43
N SER A 761 -9.57 -31.62 14.85
CA SER A 761 -8.34 -32.11 14.23
C SER A 761 -7.18 -31.12 14.37
N MET A 762 -5.95 -31.59 14.14
CA MET A 762 -4.73 -30.81 14.29
C MET A 762 -4.57 -29.74 13.20
N ASP A 763 -5.00 -29.98 11.96
CA ASP A 763 -5.01 -28.96 10.90
C ASP A 763 -5.92 -27.77 11.25
N GLN A 764 -7.08 -28.04 11.87
CA GLN A 764 -7.98 -27.00 12.36
C GLN A 764 -7.38 -26.26 13.56
N LEU A 765 -6.75 -26.98 14.49
CA LEU A 765 -6.08 -26.36 15.64
C LEU A 765 -4.89 -25.50 15.20
N ASP A 766 -4.09 -25.94 14.24
CA ASP A 766 -3.00 -25.15 13.66
C ASP A 766 -3.52 -23.85 13.05
N TRP A 767 -4.63 -23.91 12.31
CA TRP A 767 -5.25 -22.72 11.77
C TRP A 767 -5.67 -21.73 12.86
N ILE A 768 -6.32 -22.21 13.93
CA ILE A 768 -6.66 -21.39 15.11
C ILE A 768 -5.41 -20.75 15.74
N MET A 769 -4.34 -21.52 15.91
CA MET A 769 -3.07 -21.02 16.46
C MET A 769 -2.46 -19.93 15.57
N ARG A 770 -2.49 -20.10 14.24
CA ARG A 770 -2.02 -19.08 13.29
C ARG A 770 -2.89 -17.82 13.31
N CYS A 771 -4.21 -17.96 13.38
CA CYS A 771 -5.13 -16.83 13.54
C CYS A 771 -4.85 -16.07 14.84
N ARG A 772 -4.67 -16.78 15.96
CA ARG A 772 -4.31 -16.15 17.23
C ARG A 772 -2.99 -15.39 17.16
N GLN A 773 -1.97 -16.00 16.54
CA GLN A 773 -0.67 -15.35 16.34
C GLN A 773 -0.83 -14.06 15.50
N ALA A 774 -1.64 -14.12 14.45
CA ALA A 774 -1.95 -12.95 13.63
C ALA A 774 -2.72 -11.88 14.41
N CYS A 775 -3.74 -12.23 15.21
CA CYS A 775 -4.43 -11.29 16.11
C CYS A 775 -3.45 -10.64 17.11
N THR A 776 -2.51 -11.41 17.65
CA THR A 776 -1.51 -10.90 18.61
C THR A 776 -0.56 -9.91 17.95
N ILE A 777 -0.09 -10.19 16.73
CA ILE A 777 0.85 -9.34 15.99
C ILE A 777 0.15 -8.07 15.46
N THR A 778 -1.09 -8.20 15.00
CA THR A 778 -1.85 -7.10 14.38
C THR A 778 -2.72 -6.33 15.37
N ARG A 779 -2.88 -6.83 16.59
CA ARG A 779 -3.81 -6.33 17.62
C ARG A 779 -5.29 -6.33 17.22
N LEU A 780 -5.62 -7.00 16.12
CA LEU A 780 -7.00 -7.09 15.63
C LEU A 780 -7.77 -8.18 16.37
N SER A 781 -9.09 -7.98 16.51
CA SER A 781 -10.02 -9.05 16.89
C SER A 781 -10.11 -10.11 15.80
N SER A 782 -10.51 -11.33 16.16
CA SER A 782 -10.75 -12.43 15.21
C SER A 782 -11.74 -12.04 14.12
N GLN A 783 -12.79 -11.29 14.46
CA GLN A 783 -13.78 -10.85 13.49
C GLN A 783 -13.18 -9.84 12.50
N THR A 784 -12.48 -8.82 13.00
CA THR A 784 -11.84 -7.82 12.12
C THR A 784 -10.77 -8.47 11.25
N LEU A 785 -10.02 -9.44 11.79
CA LEU A 785 -9.01 -10.20 11.05
C LEU A 785 -9.64 -10.99 9.90
N LEU A 786 -10.73 -11.71 10.15
CA LEU A 786 -11.48 -12.43 9.11
C LEU A 786 -12.04 -11.47 8.05
N ASN A 787 -12.70 -10.40 8.47
CA ASN A 787 -13.25 -9.39 7.57
C ASN A 787 -12.16 -8.77 6.68
N THR A 788 -10.97 -8.52 7.24
CA THR A 788 -9.82 -7.99 6.49
C THR A 788 -9.36 -8.97 5.40
N SER A 789 -9.29 -10.27 5.71
CA SER A 789 -8.91 -11.31 4.74
C SER A 789 -9.96 -11.54 3.63
N GLU A 790 -11.19 -11.09 3.85
CA GLU A 790 -12.30 -11.18 2.90
C GLU A 790 -12.38 -9.99 1.95
N LEU A 791 -11.62 -8.92 2.19
CA LEU A 791 -11.55 -7.78 1.28
C LEU A 791 -10.95 -8.21 -0.06
N ASP A 792 -11.57 -7.77 -1.15
CA ASP A 792 -11.17 -8.02 -2.53
C ASP A 792 -11.40 -6.76 -3.38
N ASN A 793 -11.12 -6.84 -4.70
CA ASN A 793 -11.36 -5.70 -5.57
C ASN A 793 -12.85 -5.44 -5.84
N ALA A 794 -13.72 -6.42 -5.59
CA ALA A 794 -15.17 -6.29 -5.75
C ALA A 794 -15.84 -5.64 -4.54
N SER A 795 -15.16 -5.62 -3.38
CA SER A 795 -15.67 -5.11 -2.12
C SER A 795 -16.08 -3.64 -2.22
N ASP A 796 -17.22 -3.31 -1.61
CA ASP A 796 -17.80 -1.98 -1.68
C ASP A 796 -17.11 -0.98 -0.72
N PHE A 797 -17.37 0.31 -0.93
CA PHE A 797 -16.74 1.35 -0.12
C PHE A 797 -17.08 1.22 1.38
N ASN A 798 -18.28 0.73 1.71
CA ASN A 798 -18.74 0.55 3.09
C ASN A 798 -18.04 -0.61 3.79
N GLN A 799 -17.79 -1.74 3.11
CA GLN A 799 -16.99 -2.85 3.62
C GLN A 799 -15.57 -2.38 3.95
N TRP A 800 -14.94 -1.62 3.04
CA TRP A 800 -13.64 -1.02 3.30
C TRP A 800 -13.67 -0.06 4.48
N LYS A 801 -14.73 0.76 4.61
CA LYS A 801 -14.92 1.68 5.74
C LYS A 801 -14.97 0.96 7.08
N LEU A 802 -15.84 -0.05 7.20
CA LEU A 802 -15.99 -0.83 8.43
C LEU A 802 -14.66 -1.46 8.86
N VAL A 803 -13.91 -2.04 7.92
CA VAL A 803 -12.63 -2.67 8.22
C VAL A 803 -11.55 -1.62 8.53
N GLY A 804 -11.44 -0.56 7.73
CA GLY A 804 -10.43 0.49 7.91
C GLY A 804 -10.55 1.21 9.25
N GLU A 805 -11.77 1.56 9.66
CA GLU A 805 -12.04 2.18 10.96
C GLU A 805 -11.75 1.21 12.11
N ALA A 806 -12.12 -0.06 11.98
CA ALA A 806 -11.83 -1.08 12.99
C ALA A 806 -10.34 -1.35 13.17
N ILE A 807 -9.55 -1.36 12.09
CA ILE A 807 -8.10 -1.55 12.16
C ILE A 807 -7.42 -0.36 12.88
N ILE A 808 -7.84 0.87 12.57
CA ILE A 808 -7.29 2.06 13.22
C ILE A 808 -7.69 2.10 14.70
N ALA A 809 -8.95 1.78 15.02
CA ALA A 809 -9.42 1.73 16.41
C ALA A 809 -8.67 0.70 17.26
N ALA A 810 -8.17 -0.39 16.67
CA ALA A 810 -7.34 -1.38 17.38
C ALA A 810 -5.93 -0.88 17.73
N HIS A 811 -5.48 0.23 17.12
CA HIS A 811 -4.15 0.81 17.32
C HIS A 811 -4.17 2.13 18.11
N GLN A 812 -5.35 2.67 18.39
CA GLN A 812 -5.58 3.77 19.31
C GLN A 812 -5.70 3.24 20.74
#